data_AF-A0A1G2XV13-F1
#
_entry.id   AF-A0A1G2XV13-F1
#
_cell.length_a   1.000
_cell.length_b   1.000
_cell.length_c   1.000
_cell.angle_alpha   90.00
_cell.angle_beta   90.00
_cell.angle_gamma   90.00
#
_symmetry.space_group_name_H-M   'P 1'
#
loop_
_entity.id
_entity.type
_entity.pdbx_description
1 polymer ?
#
loop_
_entity_poly.entity_id
_entity_poly.type
_entity_poly.pdbx_seq_one_letter_code
_entity_poly.pdbx_strand_id
1 'polypeptide(L)'
;MIKKIGLLILIIGFCSSAFSAVVYNEWRGTTSDWNIGTNWNYGYVPKTVAENGDNVRAGFKGSSYVWPIITSSTIPIPEAYNVTLGGPTGGTLTIDSGALNVGQYFFIGVSAGENGTLNVNGGTITTGTFTSTNASFSIGQAGIGTVNMTGGIINLTANGATGQLRIANTSTATGKLNLNGGIIYADTLTMPFAAQGALDLGGGTLVLNGDVRSAINTLITNKHIIAYNDNGTVEVDYNIINPGKTTIRGYFADVKATNPSPANGAASLPTSSTLSWTAGNGAVSHNVYFGTASPGEYQGNQSETTFTPETLAYGNTYYWRIDEVNSVGTVATGDVWNFTTISGQATNPTPANDAINLPLDLTLSWTAGPGAESHNVYFGTASPGTLQSNQTATTFNPGALAANTTYFWRIDEVVGSEVVTGNVWSFTTAQSKAYNPTPANNAVNVSLGATLAWTAGGGAVSHDVYFGTVSPGDFKGNQTVITYLPGTLSANTTYYWRIDEKDSLDNTITGDIWSFTTGNPPTVYPYLTFRNSPLNSIVVNWWNPAVTGDSSVDYGLTSSYGSTATNASVTNFHSVELTDLTPGTTYHYRIRSSDGTIGSDNTFTTSAEDVTSFTFAVMGDPRGIILPNDSTKYHTRHKELCDWLAQQDLPFVINTGDIVWEGSILTSDPQTKINVESYWTEFFKAEQNLSQKTAVMISMGNHEVQPGGRDYTYYYDMVEDAYPTNGTSGNRGRVYSFDYGNAHFICLSTYQIALPTQAAWLEADLVAARANPNIKWIFAYMHAPMYTTSGHAGRADAIAAWEPLFDQYQVDIVFSGHNHLYERFKPLRGGQVVEEGKGVGTLYITHGIGGAEFNNGADDPKLVCWYGTSNLNKTLGLIITINGDNLMGQAIPNLTGIPVDTFQIAAPFLDGDYDENGSVDVKDLKIFSEGWLGTGLWP
;
A
#
# COMPACT_ATOMS: atom_id res chain seq x y z
N MET A 1 76.06 -33.66 0.23
CA MET A 1 74.64 -33.66 0.66
C MET A 1 73.95 -32.43 0.06
N ILE A 2 72.85 -32.66 -0.67
CA ILE A 2 71.66 -31.77 -0.85
C ILE A 2 71.78 -30.48 -1.71
N LYS A 3 71.25 -30.60 -2.95
CA LYS A 3 70.29 -29.75 -3.72
C LYS A 3 70.47 -28.22 -3.94
N LYS A 4 70.29 -27.88 -5.23
CA LYS A 4 69.43 -26.85 -5.87
C LYS A 4 70.05 -25.53 -6.42
N ILE A 5 69.48 -25.18 -7.58
CA ILE A 5 69.70 -24.11 -8.57
C ILE A 5 69.08 -22.76 -8.13
N GLY A 6 69.58 -21.64 -8.65
CA GLY A 6 68.89 -20.32 -8.79
C GLY A 6 69.88 -19.14 -8.87
N LEU A 7 70.12 -18.49 -10.03
CA LEU A 7 69.38 -17.41 -10.76
C LEU A 7 69.63 -15.99 -10.21
N LEU A 8 69.58 -14.99 -11.12
CA LEU A 8 69.63 -13.50 -11.00
C LEU A 8 71.06 -12.88 -11.20
N ILE A 9 71.35 -11.82 -11.98
CA ILE A 9 70.60 -10.65 -12.49
C ILE A 9 71.30 -10.15 -13.78
N LEU A 10 70.56 -9.73 -14.82
CA LEU A 10 71.10 -8.88 -15.90
C LEU A 10 70.32 -7.55 -16.01
N ILE A 11 71.07 -6.51 -15.67
CA ILE A 11 71.07 -5.07 -15.96
C ILE A 11 69.85 -4.42 -16.64
N ILE A 12 69.41 -3.38 -15.94
CA ILE A 12 68.44 -2.32 -16.21
C ILE A 12 68.98 -1.30 -17.23
N GLY A 13 68.11 -0.87 -18.15
CA GLY A 13 68.25 0.36 -18.93
C GLY A 13 66.93 1.12 -18.93
N PHE A 14 66.77 2.05 -18.00
CA PHE A 14 65.66 3.01 -17.92
C PHE A 14 65.72 3.99 -19.09
N CYS A 15 64.58 4.22 -19.75
CA CYS A 15 64.22 5.55 -20.22
C CYS A 15 62.81 5.85 -19.68
N SER A 16 62.79 6.59 -18.58
CA SER A 16 61.61 7.23 -18.01
C SER A 16 61.12 8.31 -18.95
N SER A 17 60.00 8.08 -19.63
CA SER A 17 59.04 9.16 -19.84
C SER A 17 58.10 9.12 -18.63
N ALA A 18 58.02 10.23 -17.92
CA ALA A 18 57.02 10.42 -16.88
C ALA A 18 55.64 10.34 -17.55
N PHE A 19 54.98 9.19 -17.50
CA PHE A 19 53.55 9.13 -17.75
C PHE A 19 52.87 9.86 -16.60
N SER A 20 52.37 11.06 -16.86
CA SER A 20 51.20 11.57 -16.15
C SER A 20 50.21 10.41 -16.04
N ALA A 21 49.79 10.06 -14.82
CA ALA A 21 48.77 9.02 -14.64
C ALA A 21 47.55 9.44 -15.45
N VAL A 22 47.23 8.68 -16.51
CA VAL A 22 46.04 8.94 -17.32
C VAL A 22 44.85 8.82 -16.38
N VAL A 23 44.17 9.93 -16.13
CA VAL A 23 42.97 9.96 -15.30
C VAL A 23 41.84 9.36 -16.12
N TYR A 24 41.25 8.28 -15.61
CA TYR A 24 40.09 7.66 -16.23
C TYR A 24 38.80 8.15 -15.57
N ASN A 25 37.81 8.48 -16.40
CA ASN A 25 36.42 8.50 -16.00
C ASN A 25 35.99 7.04 -15.76
N GLU A 26 35.85 6.66 -14.49
CA GLU A 26 35.48 5.32 -14.07
C GLU A 26 33.96 5.20 -13.97
N TRP A 27 33.43 4.13 -14.56
CA TRP A 27 32.02 3.80 -14.42
C TRP A 27 31.68 3.33 -13.00
N ARG A 28 30.71 4.00 -12.36
CA ARG A 28 30.18 3.71 -11.02
C ARG A 28 28.65 3.81 -10.95
N GLY A 29 27.96 3.60 -12.07
CA GLY A 29 26.53 3.83 -12.21
C GLY A 29 25.63 2.74 -11.61
N THR A 30 24.54 3.16 -10.97
CA THR A 30 23.44 2.27 -10.54
C THR A 30 22.45 1.96 -11.66
N THR A 31 22.53 2.69 -12.78
CA THR A 31 21.77 2.43 -14.02
C THR A 31 22.73 2.11 -15.16
N SER A 32 22.24 1.47 -16.22
CA SER A 32 23.06 1.07 -17.38
C SER A 32 23.22 2.17 -18.44
N ASP A 33 22.60 3.34 -18.25
CA ASP A 33 22.57 4.42 -19.23
C ASP A 33 23.88 5.22 -19.24
N TRP A 34 24.63 5.12 -20.35
CA TRP A 34 25.92 5.78 -20.56
C TRP A 34 25.86 7.31 -20.37
N ASN A 35 24.72 7.91 -20.71
CA ASN A 35 24.56 9.36 -20.81
C ASN A 35 24.18 10.05 -19.49
N ILE A 36 24.16 9.32 -18.39
CA ILE A 36 23.89 9.86 -17.06
C ILE A 36 25.21 10.21 -16.37
N GLY A 37 25.44 11.52 -16.14
CA GLY A 37 26.69 12.01 -15.54
C GLY A 37 26.99 11.42 -14.15
N THR A 38 25.96 11.16 -13.35
CA THR A 38 26.12 10.53 -12.02
C THR A 38 26.59 9.07 -12.09
N ASN A 39 26.56 8.44 -13.26
CA ASN A 39 27.12 7.09 -13.45
C ASN A 39 28.65 7.10 -13.59
N TRP A 40 29.29 8.26 -13.65
CA TRP A 40 30.73 8.43 -13.77
C TRP A 40 31.34 9.01 -12.49
N ASN A 41 32.53 8.55 -12.10
CA ASN A 41 33.24 8.92 -10.87
C ASN A 41 33.54 10.44 -10.71
N TYR A 42 33.35 11.25 -11.75
CA TYR A 42 33.49 12.72 -11.69
C TYR A 42 32.18 13.47 -12.02
N GLY A 43 31.05 12.78 -12.19
CA GLY A 43 29.74 13.41 -12.45
C GLY A 43 29.52 13.90 -13.88
N TYR A 44 30.51 13.77 -14.77
CA TYR A 44 30.46 14.24 -16.16
C TYR A 44 30.34 13.07 -17.15
N VAL A 45 29.54 13.27 -18.20
CA VAL A 45 29.38 12.33 -19.31
C VAL A 45 30.48 12.58 -20.35
N PRO A 46 31.24 11.56 -20.79
CA PRO A 46 32.23 11.68 -21.86
C PRO A 46 31.62 12.25 -23.18
N LYS A 47 32.23 13.27 -23.82
CA LYS A 47 31.69 13.99 -25.00
C LYS A 47 32.74 14.48 -26.04
N THR A 48 32.24 15.07 -27.13
CA THR A 48 32.65 14.94 -28.54
C THR A 48 33.63 15.99 -29.13
N VAL A 49 34.64 16.42 -28.37
CA VAL A 49 35.88 17.01 -28.92
C VAL A 49 37.00 16.82 -27.90
N ALA A 50 37.46 15.57 -27.75
CA ALA A 50 38.45 15.22 -26.75
C ALA A 50 39.83 15.81 -27.08
N GLU A 51 40.25 16.85 -26.36
CA GLU A 51 41.66 17.11 -26.11
C GLU A 51 42.22 15.97 -25.22
N ASN A 52 42.55 14.80 -25.75
CA ASN A 52 43.17 13.66 -25.03
C ASN A 52 42.54 13.21 -23.67
N GLY A 53 41.40 13.78 -23.26
CA GLY A 53 40.98 13.84 -21.84
C GLY A 53 39.94 12.79 -21.42
N ASP A 54 39.04 12.38 -22.31
CA ASP A 54 37.94 11.47 -21.99
C ASP A 54 38.35 10.00 -22.12
N ASN A 55 39.27 9.59 -21.25
CA ASN A 55 39.65 8.20 -21.09
C ASN A 55 38.62 7.52 -20.19
N VAL A 56 37.89 6.52 -20.67
CA VAL A 56 36.83 5.86 -19.91
C VAL A 56 37.24 4.46 -19.47
N ARG A 57 36.87 4.09 -18.25
CA ARG A 57 37.17 2.78 -17.67
C ARG A 57 35.94 2.13 -17.04
N ALA A 58 35.53 0.99 -17.58
CA ALA A 58 34.56 0.10 -16.95
C ALA A 58 35.31 -1.05 -16.27
N GLY A 59 35.37 -1.05 -14.94
CA GLY A 59 36.17 -2.03 -14.20
C GLY A 59 36.16 -1.93 -12.67
N PHE A 60 35.58 -0.86 -12.11
CA PHE A 60 35.48 -0.61 -10.68
C PHE A 60 34.01 -0.63 -10.25
N LYS A 61 33.47 -1.82 -10.03
CA LYS A 61 32.06 -2.02 -9.66
C LYS A 61 31.91 -2.33 -8.16
N GLY A 62 31.05 -1.58 -7.47
CA GLY A 62 30.50 -1.97 -6.16
C GLY A 62 29.32 -2.94 -6.33
N SER A 63 28.87 -3.59 -5.26
CA SER A 63 27.78 -4.58 -5.30
C SER A 63 26.45 -4.04 -5.86
N SER A 64 26.23 -2.72 -5.82
CA SER A 64 25.01 -2.03 -6.24
C SER A 64 25.04 -1.42 -7.66
N TYR A 65 26.15 -1.52 -8.41
CA TYR A 65 26.27 -0.89 -9.74
C TYR A 65 25.95 -1.87 -10.88
N VAL A 66 25.49 -1.36 -12.03
CA VAL A 66 25.23 -2.16 -13.25
C VAL A 66 26.17 -1.72 -14.37
N TRP A 67 26.45 -2.62 -15.32
CA TRP A 67 27.35 -2.31 -16.44
C TRP A 67 26.66 -1.47 -17.51
N PRO A 68 27.39 -0.61 -18.24
CA PRO A 68 26.82 0.24 -19.28
C PRO A 68 26.27 -0.56 -20.46
N ILE A 69 25.14 -0.09 -21.02
CA ILE A 69 24.51 -0.59 -22.24
C ILE A 69 24.27 0.60 -23.19
N ILE A 70 24.72 0.48 -24.43
CA ILE A 70 24.50 1.48 -25.49
C ILE A 70 23.44 0.94 -26.47
N THR A 71 22.34 1.68 -26.61
CA THR A 71 21.19 1.36 -27.47
C THR A 71 20.95 2.47 -28.48
N SER A 72 20.08 2.25 -29.46
CA SER A 72 19.69 3.30 -30.43
C SER A 72 19.03 4.52 -29.77
N SER A 73 18.51 4.38 -28.55
CA SER A 73 17.96 5.49 -27.75
C SER A 73 19.03 6.26 -26.96
N THR A 74 20.30 5.81 -26.95
CA THR A 74 21.40 6.52 -26.30
C THR A 74 21.78 7.76 -27.12
N ILE A 75 21.19 8.90 -26.80
CA ILE A 75 21.40 10.19 -27.47
C ILE A 75 21.89 11.23 -26.45
N PRO A 76 22.96 12.00 -26.73
CA PRO A 76 23.79 11.96 -27.95
C PRO A 76 24.60 10.67 -28.04
N ILE A 77 25.18 10.40 -29.23
CA ILE A 77 26.06 9.25 -29.48
C ILE A 77 27.23 9.31 -28.49
N PRO A 78 27.45 8.25 -27.67
CA PRO A 78 28.61 8.14 -26.80
C PRO A 78 29.94 8.31 -27.53
N GLU A 79 30.84 9.12 -26.96
CA GLU A 79 32.19 9.29 -27.47
C GLU A 79 33.24 9.22 -26.35
N ALA A 80 34.40 8.64 -26.63
CA ALA A 80 35.53 8.56 -25.70
C ALA A 80 36.87 8.61 -26.43
N TYR A 81 37.91 9.16 -25.81
CA TYR A 81 39.26 9.16 -26.40
C TYR A 81 39.89 7.76 -26.36
N ASN A 82 39.84 7.12 -25.18
CA ASN A 82 40.22 5.72 -24.98
C ASN A 82 39.16 4.99 -24.16
N VAL A 83 38.86 3.75 -24.51
CA VAL A 83 37.96 2.86 -23.76
C VAL A 83 38.74 1.70 -23.17
N THR A 84 38.62 1.51 -21.86
CA THR A 84 39.28 0.43 -21.13
C THR A 84 38.23 -0.42 -20.40
N LEU A 85 38.19 -1.72 -20.71
CA LEU A 85 37.37 -2.71 -20.03
C LEU A 85 38.29 -3.61 -19.19
N GLY A 86 38.23 -3.47 -17.87
CA GLY A 86 39.10 -4.21 -16.96
C GLY A 86 39.36 -3.46 -15.66
N GLY A 87 39.42 -4.20 -14.56
CA GLY A 87 39.66 -3.70 -13.21
C GLY A 87 39.50 -4.83 -12.17
N PRO A 88 39.61 -4.54 -10.87
CA PRO A 88 39.64 -5.55 -9.81
C PRO A 88 38.39 -6.44 -9.75
N THR A 89 37.26 -5.93 -10.23
CA THR A 89 35.95 -6.61 -10.22
C THR A 89 35.56 -7.15 -11.59
N GLY A 90 36.46 -7.04 -12.57
CA GLY A 90 36.14 -7.19 -13.99
C GLY A 90 35.36 -5.99 -14.54
N GLY A 91 35.29 -5.89 -15.88
CA GLY A 91 34.60 -4.81 -16.59
C GLY A 91 33.75 -5.35 -17.73
N THR A 92 32.51 -4.86 -17.90
CA THR A 92 31.67 -5.22 -19.05
C THR A 92 31.06 -3.99 -19.70
N LEU A 93 30.98 -3.99 -21.03
CA LEU A 93 30.24 -3.03 -21.84
C LEU A 93 29.41 -3.79 -22.88
N THR A 94 28.17 -3.37 -23.09
CA THR A 94 27.29 -3.95 -24.11
C THR A 94 26.89 -2.87 -25.13
N ILE A 95 27.04 -3.17 -26.42
CA ILE A 95 26.43 -2.42 -27.53
C ILE A 95 25.28 -3.27 -28.07
N ASP A 96 24.05 -2.83 -27.82
CA ASP A 96 22.86 -3.60 -28.21
C ASP A 96 22.32 -3.15 -29.57
N SER A 97 22.15 -1.84 -29.78
CA SER A 97 21.63 -1.27 -31.03
C SER A 97 22.13 0.15 -31.36
N GLY A 98 22.94 0.77 -30.48
CA GLY A 98 23.41 2.15 -30.63
C GLY A 98 24.79 2.30 -31.26
N ALA A 99 25.38 3.49 -31.17
CA ALA A 99 26.70 3.80 -31.70
C ALA A 99 27.67 4.25 -30.60
N LEU A 100 28.97 3.91 -30.73
CA LEU A 100 30.05 4.37 -29.87
C LEU A 100 31.25 4.80 -30.72
N ASN A 101 31.66 6.07 -30.60
CA ASN A 101 32.85 6.59 -31.28
C ASN A 101 34.05 6.63 -30.31
N VAL A 102 35.15 6.03 -30.72
CA VAL A 102 36.39 5.95 -29.93
C VAL A 102 37.52 6.61 -30.69
N GLY A 103 38.27 7.46 -29.99
CA GLY A 103 39.34 8.27 -30.56
C GLY A 103 40.54 7.46 -31.01
N GLN A 104 41.13 6.66 -30.11
CA GLN A 104 42.42 6.00 -30.36
C GLN A 104 42.46 4.55 -29.88
N TYR A 105 42.28 4.27 -28.58
CA TYR A 105 42.47 2.93 -28.03
C TYR A 105 41.20 2.33 -27.44
N PHE A 106 40.95 1.06 -27.77
CA PHE A 106 39.97 0.23 -27.10
C PHE A 106 40.69 -1.00 -26.54
N PHE A 107 40.81 -1.08 -25.22
CA PHE A 107 41.53 -2.15 -24.54
C PHE A 107 40.60 -2.99 -23.66
N ILE A 108 40.73 -4.31 -23.76
CA ILE A 108 39.93 -5.28 -23.02
C ILE A 108 40.88 -6.21 -22.28
N GLY A 109 40.75 -6.33 -20.96
CA GLY A 109 41.70 -7.04 -20.10
C GLY A 109 43.05 -6.30 -20.04
N VAL A 110 43.06 -5.14 -19.39
CA VAL A 110 44.15 -4.15 -19.54
C VAL A 110 45.40 -4.45 -18.73
N SER A 111 45.24 -4.96 -17.51
CA SER A 111 46.37 -5.34 -16.63
C SER A 111 46.34 -6.82 -16.28
N ALA A 112 47.48 -7.38 -15.87
CA ALA A 112 47.55 -8.77 -15.42
C ALA A 112 46.57 -9.03 -14.26
N GLY A 113 45.75 -10.08 -14.37
CA GLY A 113 44.70 -10.41 -13.39
C GLY A 113 43.37 -9.67 -13.58
N GLU A 114 43.28 -8.71 -14.50
CA GLU A 114 42.01 -8.04 -14.82
C GLU A 114 41.25 -8.75 -15.94
N ASN A 115 39.93 -8.79 -15.82
CA ASN A 115 39.03 -9.39 -16.81
C ASN A 115 38.14 -8.32 -17.45
N GLY A 116 38.08 -8.28 -18.78
CA GLY A 116 37.19 -7.38 -19.54
C GLY A 116 36.33 -8.16 -20.53
N THR A 117 35.08 -7.73 -20.68
CA THR A 117 34.12 -8.32 -21.64
C THR A 117 33.42 -7.24 -22.43
N LEU A 118 33.42 -7.36 -23.76
CA LEU A 118 32.57 -6.56 -24.65
C LEU A 118 31.53 -7.46 -25.30
N ASN A 119 30.26 -7.07 -25.22
CA ASN A 119 29.17 -7.73 -25.96
C ASN A 119 28.67 -6.78 -27.05
N VAL A 120 28.53 -7.26 -28.28
CA VAL A 120 27.99 -6.51 -29.41
C VAL A 120 26.86 -7.33 -30.03
N ASN A 121 25.62 -6.99 -29.66
CA ASN A 121 24.44 -7.66 -30.21
C ASN A 121 23.99 -6.99 -31.53
N GLY A 122 24.31 -5.71 -31.69
CA GLY A 122 23.95 -4.86 -32.82
C GLY A 122 24.71 -3.53 -32.75
N GLY A 123 24.26 -2.52 -33.50
CA GLY A 123 24.85 -1.19 -33.43
C GLY A 123 26.24 -1.06 -34.08
N THR A 124 26.99 -0.01 -33.73
CA THR A 124 28.30 0.29 -34.34
C THR A 124 29.33 0.81 -33.33
N ILE A 125 30.53 0.24 -33.32
CA ILE A 125 31.71 0.82 -32.67
C ILE A 125 32.65 1.32 -33.76
N THR A 126 33.06 2.57 -33.69
CA THR A 126 34.03 3.15 -34.63
C THR A 126 35.26 3.61 -33.87
N THR A 127 36.45 3.10 -34.20
CA THR A 127 37.71 3.61 -33.62
C THR A 127 38.48 4.49 -34.61
N GLY A 128 39.36 5.36 -34.14
CA GLY A 128 40.09 6.30 -35.01
C GLY A 128 39.28 7.53 -35.39
N THR A 129 38.16 7.77 -34.71
CA THR A 129 37.19 8.81 -35.08
C THR A 129 37.74 10.23 -34.94
N PHE A 130 38.70 10.47 -34.03
CA PHE A 130 39.25 11.81 -33.74
C PHE A 130 40.75 11.96 -34.01
N THR A 131 41.44 10.92 -34.47
CA THR A 131 42.89 10.97 -34.74
C THR A 131 43.21 10.25 -36.04
N SER A 132 44.18 10.77 -36.80
CA SER A 132 44.74 10.06 -37.97
C SER A 132 45.86 9.08 -37.58
N THR A 133 45.98 8.75 -36.28
CA THR A 133 47.02 7.86 -35.75
C THR A 133 46.47 6.45 -35.54
N ASN A 134 47.35 5.46 -35.32
CA ASN A 134 46.96 4.05 -35.21
C ASN A 134 45.85 3.84 -34.15
N ALA A 135 44.68 3.39 -34.61
CA ALA A 135 43.59 2.99 -33.74
C ALA A 135 43.82 1.53 -33.34
N SER A 136 43.96 1.23 -32.04
CA SER A 136 44.21 -0.14 -31.58
C SER A 136 43.02 -0.68 -30.82
N PHE A 137 42.54 -1.84 -31.25
CA PHE A 137 41.53 -2.62 -30.56
C PHE A 137 42.17 -3.90 -30.04
N SER A 138 42.49 -3.93 -28.75
CA SER A 138 43.21 -5.05 -28.12
C SER A 138 42.30 -5.89 -27.23
N ILE A 139 42.18 -7.17 -27.58
CA ILE A 139 41.46 -8.19 -26.83
C ILE A 139 42.49 -9.00 -26.04
N GLY A 140 42.54 -8.79 -24.73
CA GLY A 140 43.63 -9.27 -23.88
C GLY A 140 44.87 -8.42 -24.09
N GLN A 141 44.89 -7.22 -23.51
CA GLN A 141 46.04 -6.32 -23.58
C GLN A 141 47.17 -6.76 -22.65
N ALA A 142 46.87 -7.10 -21.40
CA ALA A 142 47.78 -7.78 -20.47
C ALA A 142 47.10 -8.77 -19.50
N GLY A 143 45.76 -8.70 -19.40
CA GLY A 143 44.89 -9.62 -18.67
C GLY A 143 43.97 -10.41 -19.61
N ILE A 144 42.77 -10.78 -19.13
CA ILE A 144 41.81 -11.57 -19.90
C ILE A 144 40.82 -10.63 -20.59
N GLY A 145 40.81 -10.62 -21.92
CA GLY A 145 39.82 -9.91 -22.72
C GLY A 145 38.94 -10.86 -23.50
N THR A 146 37.63 -10.65 -23.43
CA THR A 146 36.65 -11.40 -24.22
C THR A 146 35.77 -10.44 -25.02
N VAL A 147 35.53 -10.75 -26.29
CA VAL A 147 34.55 -10.08 -27.12
C VAL A 147 33.55 -11.10 -27.63
N ASN A 148 32.26 -10.82 -27.47
CA ASN A 148 31.17 -11.62 -27.99
C ASN A 148 30.37 -10.77 -28.98
N MET A 149 30.36 -11.14 -30.26
CA MET A 149 29.56 -10.48 -31.28
C MET A 149 28.49 -11.45 -31.81
N THR A 150 27.23 -11.07 -31.71
CA THR A 150 26.09 -11.74 -32.37
C THR A 150 25.51 -10.91 -33.51
N GLY A 151 25.92 -9.63 -33.62
CA GLY A 151 25.54 -8.71 -34.68
C GLY A 151 26.40 -7.43 -34.66
N GLY A 152 25.96 -6.39 -35.38
CA GLY A 152 26.60 -5.08 -35.37
C GLY A 152 27.89 -4.95 -36.18
N ILE A 153 28.50 -3.77 -36.10
CA ILE A 153 29.72 -3.41 -36.84
C ILE A 153 30.78 -2.88 -35.89
N ILE A 154 32.01 -3.41 -35.96
CA ILE A 154 33.20 -2.76 -35.39
C ILE A 154 34.06 -2.26 -36.55
N ASN A 155 34.14 -0.95 -36.73
CA ASN A 155 34.93 -0.34 -37.78
C ASN A 155 36.20 0.30 -37.20
N LEU A 156 37.34 -0.36 -37.40
CA LEU A 156 38.64 0.14 -36.95
C LEU A 156 39.36 1.01 -38.00
N THR A 157 38.80 1.12 -39.20
CA THR A 157 39.44 1.74 -40.38
C THR A 157 38.87 3.12 -40.72
N ALA A 158 38.09 3.71 -39.80
CA ALA A 158 37.49 5.02 -40.04
C ALA A 158 38.53 6.14 -40.05
N ASN A 159 38.22 7.22 -40.79
CA ASN A 159 38.99 8.47 -40.84
C ASN A 159 40.49 8.32 -41.21
N GLY A 160 40.87 7.26 -41.92
CA GLY A 160 42.24 7.04 -42.39
C GLY A 160 43.23 6.61 -41.30
N ALA A 161 42.75 6.25 -40.11
CA ALA A 161 43.56 5.61 -39.08
C ALA A 161 43.93 4.18 -39.48
N THR A 162 45.15 3.73 -39.13
CA THR A 162 45.52 2.32 -39.27
C THR A 162 44.85 1.51 -38.16
N GLY A 163 43.81 0.76 -38.50
CA GLY A 163 43.01 -0.03 -37.58
C GLY A 163 43.67 -1.37 -37.22
N GLN A 164 44.25 -1.45 -36.03
CA GLN A 164 44.93 -2.65 -35.54
C GLN A 164 44.02 -3.47 -34.64
N LEU A 165 43.64 -4.67 -35.07
CA LEU A 165 43.02 -5.68 -34.23
C LEU A 165 44.11 -6.56 -33.61
N ARG A 166 44.19 -6.58 -32.28
CA ARG A 166 45.18 -7.34 -31.52
C ARG A 166 44.49 -8.33 -30.60
N ILE A 167 44.94 -9.58 -30.57
CA ILE A 167 44.42 -10.61 -29.67
C ILE A 167 45.59 -11.25 -28.92
N ALA A 168 45.53 -11.24 -27.59
CA ALA A 168 46.60 -11.69 -26.69
C ALA A 168 47.94 -10.95 -26.92
N ASN A 169 47.99 -9.69 -26.47
CA ASN A 169 49.07 -8.75 -26.81
C ASN A 169 50.36 -8.95 -25.97
N THR A 170 50.28 -9.51 -24.76
CA THR A 170 51.45 -9.86 -23.93
C THR A 170 51.42 -11.33 -23.51
N SER A 171 52.54 -11.85 -23.01
CA SER A 171 52.67 -13.25 -22.57
C SER A 171 51.80 -13.63 -21.37
N THR A 172 51.20 -12.64 -20.69
CA THR A 172 50.27 -12.84 -19.57
C THR A 172 48.81 -12.62 -19.97
N ALA A 173 48.57 -12.11 -21.18
CA ALA A 173 47.24 -11.81 -21.67
C ALA A 173 46.55 -13.08 -22.17
N THR A 174 45.22 -13.11 -22.09
CA THR A 174 44.39 -14.08 -22.82
C THR A 174 43.34 -13.30 -23.59
N GLY A 175 43.28 -13.51 -24.91
CA GLY A 175 42.36 -12.80 -25.78
C GLY A 175 41.41 -13.77 -26.47
N LYS A 176 40.11 -13.58 -26.31
CA LYS A 176 39.09 -14.39 -27.00
C LYS A 176 38.11 -13.52 -27.77
N LEU A 177 38.00 -13.75 -29.08
CA LEU A 177 37.01 -13.10 -29.94
C LEU A 177 36.04 -14.16 -30.47
N ASN A 178 34.79 -14.11 -30.01
CA ASN A 178 33.69 -14.94 -30.51
C ASN A 178 32.88 -14.10 -31.51
N LEU A 179 33.05 -14.38 -32.80
CA LEU A 179 32.43 -13.65 -33.90
C LEU A 179 31.27 -14.49 -34.47
N ASN A 180 30.20 -14.61 -33.69
CA ASN A 180 29.00 -15.39 -34.03
C ASN A 180 28.05 -14.66 -34.99
N GLY A 181 28.24 -13.36 -35.18
CA GLY A 181 27.53 -12.52 -36.15
C GLY A 181 28.17 -11.14 -36.23
N GLY A 182 27.70 -10.29 -37.14
CA GLY A 182 28.25 -8.94 -37.34
C GLY A 182 29.54 -8.90 -38.17
N ILE A 183 30.11 -7.70 -38.30
CA ILE A 183 31.27 -7.43 -39.17
C ILE A 183 32.34 -6.63 -38.44
N ILE A 184 33.60 -7.05 -38.55
CA ILE A 184 34.75 -6.25 -38.11
C ILE A 184 35.56 -5.80 -39.33
N TYR A 185 35.82 -4.50 -39.45
CA TYR A 185 36.74 -3.93 -40.43
C TYR A 185 38.04 -3.51 -39.75
N ALA A 186 39.19 -4.00 -40.23
CA ALA A 186 40.51 -3.62 -39.71
C ALA A 186 41.56 -3.58 -40.83
N ASP A 187 42.72 -2.98 -40.55
CA ASP A 187 43.88 -3.05 -41.44
C ASP A 187 44.74 -4.29 -41.15
N THR A 188 44.91 -4.62 -39.87
CA THR A 188 45.77 -5.74 -39.46
C THR A 188 45.11 -6.56 -38.37
N LEU A 189 45.29 -7.89 -38.42
CA LEU A 189 45.09 -8.80 -37.30
C LEU A 189 46.45 -9.26 -36.79
N THR A 190 46.72 -9.11 -35.49
CA THR A 190 47.95 -9.59 -34.85
C THR A 190 47.66 -10.40 -33.59
N MET A 191 48.40 -11.50 -33.44
CA MET A 191 48.37 -12.35 -32.25
C MET A 191 49.80 -12.55 -31.71
N PRO A 192 50.39 -11.55 -31.03
CA PRO A 192 51.79 -11.62 -30.58
C PRO A 192 52.09 -12.83 -29.71
N PHE A 193 51.12 -13.27 -28.89
CA PHE A 193 51.20 -14.50 -28.10
C PHE A 193 50.04 -15.44 -28.48
N ALA A 194 50.06 -15.92 -29.72
CA ALA A 194 48.96 -16.68 -30.33
C ALA A 194 48.49 -17.90 -29.51
N ALA A 195 49.35 -18.58 -28.74
CA ALA A 195 48.94 -19.68 -27.85
C ALA A 195 47.90 -19.27 -26.78
N GLN A 196 47.75 -17.98 -26.52
CA GLN A 196 46.82 -17.40 -25.55
C GLN A 196 45.69 -16.60 -26.24
N GLY A 197 45.69 -16.58 -27.58
CA GLY A 197 44.73 -15.89 -28.42
C GLY A 197 43.83 -16.87 -29.17
N ALA A 198 42.54 -16.57 -29.23
CA ALA A 198 41.57 -17.35 -30.00
C ALA A 198 40.56 -16.44 -30.70
N LEU A 199 40.29 -16.75 -31.97
CA LEU A 199 39.19 -16.20 -32.76
C LEU A 199 38.30 -17.36 -33.22
N ASP A 200 37.03 -17.34 -32.85
CA ASP A 200 36.01 -18.29 -33.33
C ASP A 200 34.99 -17.58 -34.21
N LEU A 201 34.81 -18.08 -35.43
CA LEU A 201 33.90 -17.57 -36.45
C LEU A 201 32.61 -18.39 -36.46
N GLY A 202 31.61 -17.98 -35.68
CA GLY A 202 30.32 -18.65 -35.55
C GLY A 202 29.19 -18.07 -36.41
N GLY A 203 29.51 -17.25 -37.41
CA GLY A 203 28.54 -16.61 -38.31
C GLY A 203 28.84 -15.16 -38.69
N GLY A 204 29.83 -14.52 -38.05
CA GLY A 204 30.28 -13.17 -38.39
C GLY A 204 31.43 -13.11 -39.40
N THR A 205 31.79 -11.90 -39.83
CA THR A 205 32.78 -11.64 -40.88
C THR A 205 33.91 -10.72 -40.40
N LEU A 206 35.16 -11.09 -40.66
CA LEU A 206 36.33 -10.21 -40.48
C LEU A 206 36.86 -9.77 -41.83
N VAL A 207 37.01 -8.47 -42.03
CA VAL A 207 37.52 -7.85 -43.26
C VAL A 207 38.82 -7.11 -42.97
N LEU A 208 39.89 -7.49 -43.67
CA LEU A 208 41.24 -6.93 -43.51
C LEU A 208 41.70 -6.24 -44.79
N ASN A 209 42.26 -5.03 -44.69
CA ASN A 209 42.82 -4.34 -45.85
C ASN A 209 44.08 -5.06 -46.39
N GLY A 210 44.20 -5.17 -47.72
CA GLY A 210 45.31 -5.85 -48.39
C GLY A 210 45.16 -7.37 -48.50
N ASP A 211 46.09 -8.01 -49.21
CA ASP A 211 46.18 -9.47 -49.31
C ASP A 211 47.01 -10.02 -48.16
N VAL A 212 46.33 -10.47 -47.10
CA VAL A 212 46.95 -11.00 -45.88
C VAL A 212 46.68 -12.50 -45.70
N ARG A 213 46.18 -13.17 -46.74
CA ARG A 213 45.75 -14.58 -46.69
C ARG A 213 46.80 -15.53 -46.15
N SER A 214 48.08 -15.32 -46.50
CA SER A 214 49.17 -16.18 -46.01
C SER A 214 49.29 -16.15 -44.48
N ALA A 215 49.22 -14.97 -43.85
CA ALA A 215 49.31 -14.83 -42.41
C ALA A 215 48.09 -15.44 -41.71
N ILE A 216 46.90 -15.24 -42.29
CA ILE A 216 45.64 -15.78 -41.79
C ILE A 216 45.60 -17.30 -41.86
N ASN A 217 46.02 -17.88 -42.99
CA ASN A 217 46.07 -19.33 -43.16
C ASN A 217 47.02 -20.00 -42.16
N THR A 218 48.12 -19.34 -41.77
CA THR A 218 48.98 -19.83 -40.69
C THR A 218 48.25 -19.87 -39.35
N LEU A 219 47.46 -18.84 -39.00
CA LEU A 219 46.69 -18.81 -37.76
C LEU A 219 45.56 -19.85 -37.75
N ILE A 220 44.90 -20.09 -38.89
CA ILE A 220 43.90 -21.16 -39.06
C ILE A 220 44.54 -22.54 -38.88
N THR A 221 45.66 -22.80 -39.56
CA THR A 221 46.38 -24.08 -39.47
C THR A 221 46.80 -24.40 -38.03
N ASN A 222 47.23 -23.39 -37.29
CA ASN A 222 47.61 -23.52 -35.88
C ASN A 222 46.42 -23.47 -34.91
N LYS A 223 45.18 -23.50 -35.42
CA LYS A 223 43.93 -23.50 -34.64
C LYS A 223 43.73 -22.27 -33.73
N HIS A 224 44.37 -21.15 -34.07
CA HIS A 224 44.11 -19.86 -33.43
C HIS A 224 42.90 -19.13 -34.02
N ILE A 225 42.55 -19.47 -35.26
CA ILE A 225 41.28 -19.10 -35.90
C ILE A 225 40.52 -20.40 -36.19
N ILE A 226 39.35 -20.56 -35.60
CA ILE A 226 38.44 -21.68 -35.80
C ILE A 226 37.07 -21.16 -36.22
N ALA A 227 36.17 -22.04 -36.65
CA ALA A 227 34.79 -21.71 -36.95
C ALA A 227 33.85 -22.67 -36.19
N TYR A 228 32.77 -22.13 -35.63
CA TYR A 228 31.74 -22.87 -34.90
C TYR A 228 32.30 -23.84 -33.84
N ASN A 229 33.14 -23.34 -32.93
CA ASN A 229 33.82 -24.15 -31.91
C ASN A 229 34.60 -25.34 -32.50
N ASP A 230 35.28 -25.11 -33.63
CA ASP A 230 36.04 -26.09 -34.41
C ASP A 230 35.21 -27.14 -35.17
N ASN A 231 33.89 -26.97 -35.25
CA ASN A 231 32.99 -27.85 -36.01
C ASN A 231 32.69 -27.34 -37.42
N GLY A 232 33.11 -26.11 -37.75
CA GLY A 232 32.96 -25.50 -39.07
C GLY A 232 34.26 -25.42 -39.87
N THR A 233 34.18 -24.79 -41.04
CA THR A 233 35.31 -24.49 -41.90
C THR A 233 35.55 -22.98 -41.95
N VAL A 234 36.80 -22.55 -42.02
CA VAL A 234 37.14 -21.12 -42.19
C VAL A 234 37.39 -20.85 -43.66
N GLU A 235 36.59 -19.97 -44.26
CA GLU A 235 36.77 -19.47 -45.62
C GLU A 235 37.61 -18.18 -45.58
N VAL A 236 38.58 -18.09 -46.48
CA VAL A 236 39.43 -16.90 -46.66
C VAL A 236 39.47 -16.54 -48.15
N ASP A 237 38.92 -15.39 -48.52
CA ASP A 237 39.02 -14.83 -49.87
C ASP A 237 39.79 -13.51 -49.89
N TYR A 238 40.33 -13.15 -51.06
CA TYR A 238 40.93 -11.84 -51.31
C TYR A 238 40.35 -11.28 -52.59
N ASN A 239 39.88 -10.04 -52.54
CA ASN A 239 39.37 -9.31 -53.70
C ASN A 239 38.14 -9.98 -54.38
N ILE A 240 37.49 -10.94 -53.72
CA ILE A 240 36.27 -11.59 -54.23
C ILE A 240 35.05 -10.85 -53.68
N ILE A 241 34.89 -10.84 -52.36
CA ILE A 241 33.71 -10.23 -51.72
C ILE A 241 33.93 -8.74 -51.50
N ASN A 242 35.15 -8.39 -51.06
CA ASN A 242 35.55 -7.02 -50.79
C ASN A 242 36.77 -6.65 -51.65
N PRO A 243 36.62 -5.79 -52.67
CA PRO A 243 37.75 -5.39 -53.52
C PRO A 243 38.91 -4.80 -52.73
N GLY A 244 40.13 -5.26 -53.02
CA GLY A 244 41.38 -4.84 -52.35
C GLY A 244 41.55 -5.34 -50.91
N LYS A 245 40.65 -6.21 -50.42
CA LYS A 245 40.63 -6.69 -49.03
C LYS A 245 40.59 -8.21 -48.94
N THR A 246 41.08 -8.73 -47.82
CA THR A 246 40.94 -10.13 -47.41
C THR A 246 39.68 -10.26 -46.55
N THR A 247 38.77 -11.18 -46.89
CA THR A 247 37.55 -11.46 -46.12
C THR A 247 37.67 -12.85 -45.49
N ILE A 248 37.35 -12.96 -44.21
CA ILE A 248 37.48 -14.20 -43.42
C ILE A 248 36.12 -14.50 -42.78
N ARG A 249 35.59 -15.70 -43.03
CA ARG A 249 34.26 -16.11 -42.57
C ARG A 249 34.27 -17.55 -42.07
N GLY A 250 33.42 -17.85 -41.11
CA GLY A 250 33.14 -19.22 -40.69
C GLY A 250 31.98 -19.78 -41.49
N TYR A 251 32.11 -21.00 -41.99
CA TYR A 251 31.06 -21.75 -42.66
C TYR A 251 30.75 -23.03 -41.89
N PHE A 252 29.48 -23.20 -41.50
CA PHE A 252 28.93 -24.45 -40.98
C PHE A 252 27.99 -25.00 -42.04
N ALA A 253 28.10 -26.28 -42.39
CA ALA A 253 27.19 -26.90 -43.34
C ALA A 253 25.85 -27.19 -42.64
N ASP A 254 25.00 -26.16 -42.52
CA ASP A 254 23.62 -26.32 -42.04
C ASP A 254 22.67 -26.32 -43.23
N VAL A 255 22.47 -27.52 -43.79
CA VAL A 255 21.73 -27.74 -45.03
C VAL A 255 20.23 -27.94 -44.74
N LYS A 256 19.68 -27.52 -43.59
CA LYS A 256 18.25 -27.74 -43.28
C LYS A 256 17.43 -26.47 -43.40
N ALA A 257 16.17 -26.61 -43.80
CA ALA A 257 15.19 -25.53 -43.77
C ALA A 257 14.96 -25.04 -42.34
N THR A 258 14.80 -23.73 -42.15
CA THR A 258 14.59 -23.09 -40.84
C THR A 258 13.45 -22.07 -40.88
N ASN A 259 13.09 -21.49 -39.74
CA ASN A 259 12.05 -20.45 -39.62
C ASN A 259 10.72 -20.84 -40.30
N PRO A 260 10.09 -21.97 -39.90
CA PRO A 260 8.80 -22.35 -40.44
C PRO A 260 7.74 -21.29 -40.13
N SER A 261 6.92 -20.98 -41.13
CA SER A 261 5.70 -20.21 -41.02
C SER A 261 4.59 -20.99 -41.74
N PRO A 262 3.55 -21.47 -41.05
CA PRO A 262 3.30 -21.24 -39.63
C PRO A 262 4.35 -21.84 -38.69
N ALA A 263 4.58 -21.17 -37.56
CA ALA A 263 5.55 -21.61 -36.57
C ALA A 263 5.25 -23.05 -36.10
N ASN A 264 6.28 -23.81 -35.76
CA ASN A 264 6.09 -25.17 -35.26
C ASN A 264 5.24 -25.17 -33.97
N GLY A 265 4.16 -25.94 -33.97
CA GLY A 265 3.16 -25.98 -32.90
C GLY A 265 2.12 -24.85 -32.95
N ALA A 266 2.05 -24.07 -34.04
CA ALA A 266 1.04 -23.04 -34.20
C ALA A 266 -0.38 -23.64 -34.16
N ALA A 267 -1.33 -22.97 -33.52
CA ALA A 267 -2.69 -23.44 -33.36
C ALA A 267 -3.69 -22.41 -33.91
N SER A 268 -4.92 -22.86 -34.16
CA SER A 268 -6.05 -22.03 -34.62
C SER A 268 -5.83 -21.35 -35.97
N LEU A 269 -5.13 -22.02 -36.89
CA LEU A 269 -4.84 -21.43 -38.20
C LEU A 269 -6.02 -21.54 -39.17
N PRO A 270 -6.18 -20.59 -40.11
CA PRO A 270 -7.16 -20.70 -41.18
C PRO A 270 -6.98 -21.99 -41.98
N THR A 271 -8.08 -22.53 -42.49
CA THR A 271 -8.09 -23.72 -43.36
C THR A 271 -7.46 -23.48 -44.74
N SER A 272 -7.02 -22.26 -45.03
CA SER A 272 -6.33 -21.84 -46.26
C SER A 272 -4.87 -21.40 -46.04
N SER A 273 -4.23 -21.88 -44.96
CA SER A 273 -2.88 -21.43 -44.57
C SER A 273 -1.78 -21.85 -45.55
N THR A 274 -1.01 -20.88 -46.05
CA THR A 274 0.22 -21.12 -46.84
C THR A 274 1.41 -21.38 -45.92
N LEU A 275 2.21 -22.40 -46.24
CA LEU A 275 3.47 -22.73 -45.58
C LEU A 275 4.63 -21.99 -46.24
N SER A 276 5.61 -21.58 -45.44
CA SER A 276 6.83 -20.92 -45.90
C SER A 276 7.98 -21.19 -44.92
N TRP A 277 9.21 -21.18 -45.43
CA TRP A 277 10.42 -21.44 -44.65
C TRP A 277 11.57 -20.58 -45.15
N THR A 278 12.65 -20.54 -44.39
CA THR A 278 13.96 -20.07 -44.84
C THR A 278 14.76 -21.24 -45.36
N ALA A 279 15.24 -21.15 -46.61
CA ALA A 279 16.06 -22.18 -47.23
C ALA A 279 17.35 -22.45 -46.42
N GLY A 280 17.73 -23.72 -46.33
CA GLY A 280 19.03 -24.14 -45.80
C GLY A 280 20.20 -23.58 -46.61
N ASN A 281 21.33 -23.33 -45.95
CA ASN A 281 22.48 -22.69 -46.58
C ASN A 281 23.09 -23.61 -47.67
N GLY A 282 23.09 -23.14 -48.92
CA GLY A 282 23.54 -23.92 -50.09
C GLY A 282 22.47 -24.80 -50.75
N ALA A 283 21.21 -24.72 -50.31
CA ALA A 283 20.09 -25.36 -51.00
C ALA A 283 19.74 -24.65 -52.32
N VAL A 284 19.37 -25.44 -53.33
CA VAL A 284 18.88 -24.96 -54.63
C VAL A 284 17.44 -25.42 -54.94
N SER A 285 16.90 -26.38 -54.18
CA SER A 285 15.48 -26.80 -54.25
C SER A 285 15.06 -27.54 -52.97
N HIS A 286 13.75 -27.72 -52.79
CA HIS A 286 13.13 -28.14 -51.54
C HIS A 286 12.13 -29.29 -51.76
N ASN A 287 12.36 -30.46 -51.16
CA ASN A 287 11.41 -31.56 -51.14
C ASN A 287 10.39 -31.36 -50.01
N VAL A 288 9.13 -31.14 -50.36
CA VAL A 288 8.05 -30.82 -49.40
C VAL A 288 7.32 -32.09 -48.98
N TYR A 289 7.10 -32.24 -47.69
CA TYR A 289 6.26 -33.28 -47.09
C TYR A 289 5.15 -32.61 -46.28
N PHE A 290 3.89 -33.00 -46.48
CA PHE A 290 2.72 -32.40 -45.82
C PHE A 290 1.59 -33.44 -45.67
N GLY A 291 0.89 -33.43 -44.54
CA GLY A 291 -0.29 -34.27 -44.32
C GLY A 291 -0.66 -34.40 -42.84
N THR A 292 -1.61 -35.28 -42.51
CA THR A 292 -2.03 -35.54 -41.12
C THR A 292 -1.19 -36.63 -40.44
N ALA A 293 -0.34 -37.34 -41.18
CA ALA A 293 0.68 -38.25 -40.64
C ALA A 293 2.00 -37.52 -40.33
N SER A 294 2.79 -38.03 -39.38
CA SER A 294 4.09 -37.45 -39.01
C SER A 294 5.25 -38.41 -39.35
N PRO A 295 6.16 -38.06 -40.28
CA PRO A 295 6.12 -36.90 -41.17
C PRO A 295 5.00 -37.01 -42.23
N GLY A 296 4.61 -35.88 -42.80
CA GLY A 296 3.59 -35.81 -43.86
C GLY A 296 4.00 -36.57 -45.13
N GLU A 297 3.05 -36.75 -46.06
CA GLU A 297 3.33 -37.42 -47.34
C GLU A 297 4.10 -36.49 -48.28
N TYR A 298 4.93 -37.05 -49.15
CA TYR A 298 5.72 -36.28 -50.11
C TYR A 298 4.80 -35.58 -51.14
N GLN A 299 4.92 -34.25 -51.23
CA GLN A 299 4.10 -33.38 -52.10
C GLN A 299 4.84 -32.91 -53.35
N GLY A 300 6.13 -33.24 -53.49
CA GLY A 300 6.96 -32.85 -54.64
C GLY A 300 8.14 -31.94 -54.28
N ASN A 301 8.95 -31.62 -55.28
CA ASN A 301 10.09 -30.71 -55.18
C ASN A 301 9.67 -29.29 -55.63
N GLN A 302 10.12 -28.27 -54.89
CA GLN A 302 9.81 -26.86 -55.11
C GLN A 302 11.10 -26.05 -55.30
N SER A 303 11.07 -25.04 -56.18
CA SER A 303 12.14 -24.03 -56.28
C SER A 303 11.94 -22.86 -55.32
N GLU A 304 10.69 -22.60 -54.94
CA GLU A 304 10.32 -21.53 -54.02
C GLU A 304 10.30 -22.03 -52.57
N THR A 305 10.44 -21.11 -51.62
CA THR A 305 10.40 -21.42 -50.18
C THR A 305 8.98 -21.35 -49.60
N THR A 306 7.97 -21.66 -50.41
CA THR A 306 6.55 -21.64 -50.03
C THR A 306 5.78 -22.84 -50.59
N PHE A 307 4.71 -23.24 -49.90
CA PHE A 307 3.80 -24.31 -50.32
C PHE A 307 2.39 -23.99 -49.83
N THR A 308 1.39 -23.97 -50.73
CA THR A 308 -0.02 -23.77 -50.36
C THR A 308 -0.77 -25.09 -50.50
N PRO A 309 -1.19 -25.73 -49.41
CA PRO A 309 -2.01 -26.94 -49.45
C PRO A 309 -3.41 -26.67 -50.04
N GLU A 310 -4.11 -27.73 -50.44
CA GLU A 310 -5.57 -27.68 -50.66
C GLU A 310 -6.31 -27.34 -49.35
N THR A 311 -7.59 -26.97 -49.43
CA THR A 311 -8.40 -26.57 -48.26
C THR A 311 -8.31 -27.61 -47.15
N LEU A 312 -7.81 -27.18 -45.99
CA LEU A 312 -7.59 -28.02 -44.83
C LEU A 312 -8.91 -28.24 -44.08
N ALA A 313 -9.04 -29.40 -43.43
CA ALA A 313 -10.18 -29.67 -42.56
C ALA A 313 -10.03 -28.92 -41.22
N TYR A 314 -11.17 -28.54 -40.63
CA TYR A 314 -11.22 -27.87 -39.33
C TYR A 314 -10.72 -28.77 -38.19
N GLY A 315 -10.05 -28.19 -37.21
CA GLY A 315 -9.62 -28.86 -35.97
C GLY A 315 -8.55 -29.96 -36.14
N ASN A 316 -7.94 -30.09 -37.31
CA ASN A 316 -6.94 -31.12 -37.59
C ASN A 316 -5.51 -30.60 -37.39
N THR A 317 -4.63 -31.48 -36.89
CA THR A 317 -3.19 -31.25 -36.84
C THR A 317 -2.55 -31.76 -38.13
N TYR A 318 -1.79 -30.88 -38.79
CA TYR A 318 -1.02 -31.18 -39.98
C TYR A 318 0.46 -31.12 -39.66
N TYR A 319 1.21 -32.10 -40.14
CA TYR A 319 2.65 -32.20 -40.03
C TYR A 319 3.29 -31.91 -41.38
N TRP A 320 4.43 -31.24 -41.35
CA TRP A 320 5.17 -30.89 -42.55
C TRP A 320 6.67 -30.84 -42.31
N ARG A 321 7.43 -31.13 -43.36
CA ARG A 321 8.89 -31.20 -43.32
C ARG A 321 9.43 -30.76 -44.67
N ILE A 322 10.58 -30.09 -44.66
CA ILE A 322 11.28 -29.68 -45.87
C ILE A 322 12.66 -30.32 -45.91
N ASP A 323 12.89 -31.19 -46.90
CA ASP A 323 14.22 -31.76 -47.14
C ASP A 323 14.93 -30.94 -48.22
N GLU A 324 16.06 -30.35 -47.87
CA GLU A 324 16.80 -29.42 -48.73
C GLU A 324 17.70 -30.16 -49.70
N VAL A 325 17.78 -29.69 -50.95
CA VAL A 325 18.60 -30.27 -52.01
C VAL A 325 19.64 -29.26 -52.46
N ASN A 326 20.92 -29.60 -52.37
CA ASN A 326 22.01 -28.71 -52.80
C ASN A 326 22.31 -28.81 -54.30
N SER A 327 23.20 -27.93 -54.80
CA SER A 327 23.55 -27.83 -56.23
C SER A 327 24.21 -29.08 -56.83
N VAL A 328 24.63 -30.04 -56.01
CA VAL A 328 25.19 -31.33 -56.43
C VAL A 328 24.23 -32.50 -56.21
N GLY A 329 22.97 -32.21 -55.86
CA GLY A 329 21.88 -33.18 -55.73
C GLY A 329 21.84 -33.95 -54.41
N THR A 330 22.62 -33.55 -53.41
CA THR A 330 22.57 -34.16 -52.06
C THR A 330 21.35 -33.64 -51.31
N VAL A 331 20.60 -34.56 -50.68
CA VAL A 331 19.41 -34.25 -49.90
C VAL A 331 19.75 -34.25 -48.41
N ALA A 332 19.37 -33.18 -47.71
CA ALA A 332 19.46 -33.08 -46.26
C ALA A 332 18.04 -33.08 -45.66
N THR A 333 17.76 -34.08 -44.82
CA THR A 333 16.44 -34.23 -44.19
C THR A 333 16.20 -33.11 -43.17
N GLY A 334 15.10 -32.37 -43.33
CA GLY A 334 14.71 -31.29 -42.42
C GLY A 334 14.07 -31.77 -41.13
N ASP A 335 13.70 -30.82 -40.27
CA ASP A 335 12.96 -31.11 -39.05
C ASP A 335 11.45 -31.17 -39.34
N VAL A 336 10.73 -32.02 -38.61
CA VAL A 336 9.26 -32.13 -38.74
C VAL A 336 8.60 -31.03 -37.90
N TRP A 337 7.82 -30.19 -38.57
CA TRP A 337 6.99 -29.16 -37.95
C TRP A 337 5.52 -29.56 -37.98
N ASN A 338 4.70 -28.93 -37.16
CA ASN A 338 3.26 -29.13 -37.17
C ASN A 338 2.49 -27.85 -36.87
N PHE A 339 1.21 -27.83 -37.25
CA PHE A 339 0.24 -26.82 -36.80
C PHE A 339 -1.17 -27.42 -36.74
N THR A 340 -2.08 -26.76 -36.04
CA THR A 340 -3.50 -27.16 -35.94
C THR A 340 -4.39 -26.07 -36.55
N THR A 341 -5.36 -26.46 -37.38
CA THR A 341 -6.35 -25.54 -37.95
C THR A 341 -7.39 -25.12 -36.91
N ILE A 342 -8.09 -24.01 -37.17
CA ILE A 342 -9.19 -23.54 -36.33
C ILE A 342 -10.24 -24.64 -36.15
N SER A 343 -10.77 -24.79 -34.93
CA SER A 343 -11.59 -25.96 -34.58
C SER A 343 -12.94 -26.03 -35.31
N GLY A 344 -13.44 -24.91 -35.85
CA GLY A 344 -14.77 -24.84 -36.48
C GLY A 344 -15.96 -24.99 -35.53
N GLN A 345 -15.73 -25.19 -34.22
CA GLN A 345 -16.74 -25.45 -33.21
C GLN A 345 -17.42 -24.17 -32.70
N ALA A 346 -18.66 -24.31 -32.20
CA ALA A 346 -19.32 -23.30 -31.41
C ALA A 346 -18.55 -23.00 -30.10
N THR A 347 -18.56 -21.74 -29.66
CA THR A 347 -17.83 -21.28 -28.47
C THR A 347 -18.68 -20.34 -27.60
N ASN A 348 -18.16 -19.94 -26.43
CA ASN A 348 -18.80 -18.97 -25.52
C ASN A 348 -20.25 -19.30 -25.16
N PRO A 349 -20.52 -20.46 -24.55
CA PRO A 349 -21.86 -20.82 -24.13
C PRO A 349 -22.39 -19.87 -23.07
N THR A 350 -23.66 -19.49 -23.21
CA THR A 350 -24.46 -18.86 -22.16
C THR A 350 -25.71 -19.73 -21.97
N PRO A 351 -25.99 -20.23 -20.77
CA PRO A 351 -25.17 -20.11 -19.56
C PRO A 351 -23.77 -20.73 -19.71
N ALA A 352 -22.82 -20.23 -18.93
CA ALA A 352 -21.46 -20.76 -18.93
C ALA A 352 -21.46 -22.26 -18.59
N ASN A 353 -20.49 -22.99 -19.12
CA ASN A 353 -20.35 -24.41 -18.85
C ASN A 353 -20.22 -24.68 -17.34
N ASP A 354 -20.96 -25.67 -16.85
CA ASP A 354 -21.06 -26.10 -15.45
C ASP A 354 -21.67 -25.05 -14.49
N ALA A 355 -22.37 -24.04 -15.02
CA ALA A 355 -23.09 -23.07 -14.20
C ALA A 355 -24.17 -23.77 -13.35
N ILE A 356 -24.36 -23.31 -12.11
CA ILE A 356 -25.34 -23.86 -11.16
C ILE A 356 -26.32 -22.78 -10.69
N ASN A 357 -27.44 -23.20 -10.10
CA ASN A 357 -28.49 -22.32 -9.55
C ASN A 357 -29.09 -21.34 -10.57
N LEU A 358 -29.31 -21.80 -11.80
CA LEU A 358 -29.87 -20.95 -12.85
C LEU A 358 -31.41 -20.89 -12.83
N PRO A 359 -32.02 -19.79 -13.33
CA PRO A 359 -33.47 -19.68 -13.45
C PRO A 359 -34.11 -20.86 -14.22
N LEU A 360 -35.39 -21.10 -13.99
CA LEU A 360 -36.13 -22.17 -14.67
C LEU A 360 -36.57 -21.79 -16.09
N ASP A 361 -36.33 -20.55 -16.49
CA ASP A 361 -36.68 -19.90 -17.75
C ASP A 361 -35.46 -19.19 -18.37
N LEU A 362 -34.51 -19.98 -18.88
CA LEU A 362 -33.30 -19.45 -19.52
C LEU A 362 -33.29 -19.71 -21.02
N THR A 363 -32.69 -18.79 -21.79
CA THR A 363 -32.39 -18.99 -23.22
C THR A 363 -30.91 -19.31 -23.36
N LEU A 364 -30.59 -20.37 -24.08
CA LEU A 364 -29.22 -20.75 -24.40
C LEU A 364 -28.70 -19.88 -25.55
N SER A 365 -27.44 -19.47 -25.53
CA SER A 365 -26.78 -18.79 -26.65
C SER A 365 -25.31 -19.14 -26.77
N TRP A 366 -24.76 -19.04 -27.98
CA TRP A 366 -23.35 -19.33 -28.25
C TRP A 366 -22.80 -18.39 -29.33
N THR A 367 -21.48 -18.42 -29.51
CA THR A 367 -20.79 -17.84 -30.66
C THR A 367 -20.63 -18.93 -31.73
N ALA A 368 -21.10 -18.66 -32.94
CA ALA A 368 -21.01 -19.57 -34.07
C ALA A 368 -19.55 -19.89 -34.45
N GLY A 369 -19.31 -21.13 -34.87
CA GLY A 369 -18.05 -21.54 -35.49
C GLY A 369 -17.75 -20.79 -36.81
N PRO A 370 -16.47 -20.54 -37.15
CA PRO A 370 -16.11 -19.85 -38.39
C PRO A 370 -16.60 -20.57 -39.65
N GLY A 371 -17.44 -19.90 -40.44
CA GLY A 371 -18.00 -20.45 -41.68
C GLY A 371 -19.30 -21.24 -41.51
N ALA A 372 -19.84 -21.32 -40.29
CA ALA A 372 -21.11 -22.01 -40.03
C ALA A 372 -22.29 -21.33 -40.72
N GLU A 373 -23.07 -22.12 -41.46
CA GLU A 373 -24.31 -21.71 -42.12
C GLU A 373 -25.54 -22.05 -41.28
N SER A 374 -25.48 -23.11 -40.47
CA SER A 374 -26.54 -23.51 -39.53
C SER A 374 -25.98 -24.33 -38.36
N HIS A 375 -26.81 -24.53 -37.34
CA HIS A 375 -26.45 -25.12 -36.05
C HIS A 375 -27.41 -26.26 -35.70
N ASN A 376 -26.88 -27.48 -35.51
CA ASN A 376 -27.63 -28.59 -34.93
C ASN A 376 -27.58 -28.48 -33.40
N VAL A 377 -28.72 -28.21 -32.77
CA VAL A 377 -28.84 -28.01 -31.33
C VAL A 377 -29.21 -29.31 -30.63
N TYR A 378 -28.36 -29.76 -29.72
CA TYR A 378 -28.61 -30.91 -28.84
C TYR A 378 -28.87 -30.41 -27.43
N PHE A 379 -29.92 -30.88 -26.77
CA PHE A 379 -30.30 -30.47 -25.42
C PHE A 379 -31.04 -31.59 -24.69
N GLY A 380 -30.80 -31.77 -23.40
CA GLY A 380 -31.53 -32.71 -22.55
C GLY A 380 -30.81 -33.01 -21.24
N THR A 381 -31.28 -34.00 -20.48
CA THR A 381 -30.67 -34.44 -19.22
C THR A 381 -29.62 -35.56 -19.39
N ALA A 382 -29.49 -36.11 -20.61
CA ALA A 382 -28.43 -37.03 -20.99
C ALA A 382 -27.23 -36.27 -21.57
N SER A 383 -26.02 -36.84 -21.48
CA SER A 383 -24.79 -36.23 -22.02
C SER A 383 -24.21 -37.09 -23.17
N PRO A 384 -24.12 -36.58 -24.41
CA PRO A 384 -24.72 -35.32 -24.89
C PRO A 384 -26.25 -35.39 -24.91
N GLY A 385 -26.90 -34.22 -24.95
CA GLY A 385 -28.35 -34.10 -25.10
C GLY A 385 -28.86 -34.70 -26.42
N THR A 386 -30.18 -34.79 -26.58
CA THR A 386 -30.79 -35.27 -27.84
C THR A 386 -30.94 -34.12 -28.84
N LEU A 387 -30.85 -34.42 -30.15
CA LEU A 387 -31.04 -33.44 -31.21
C LEU A 387 -32.45 -32.83 -31.12
N GLN A 388 -32.54 -31.52 -30.99
CA GLN A 388 -33.79 -30.77 -30.91
C GLN A 388 -34.16 -30.14 -32.26
N SER A 389 -33.20 -29.50 -32.93
CA SER A 389 -33.44 -28.79 -34.18
C SER A 389 -32.15 -28.49 -34.95
N ASN A 390 -32.29 -28.12 -36.22
CA ASN A 390 -31.29 -27.38 -36.99
C ASN A 390 -31.81 -25.96 -37.21
N GLN A 391 -30.98 -24.95 -36.97
CA GLN A 391 -31.39 -23.54 -37.02
C GLN A 391 -30.24 -22.61 -37.43
N THR A 392 -30.55 -21.43 -37.96
CA THR A 392 -29.56 -20.40 -38.32
C THR A 392 -29.28 -19.41 -37.17
N ALA A 393 -30.12 -19.39 -36.14
CA ALA A 393 -29.94 -18.52 -34.98
C ALA A 393 -28.94 -19.13 -33.98
N THR A 394 -28.15 -18.28 -33.32
CA THR A 394 -27.19 -18.69 -32.28
C THR A 394 -27.80 -18.71 -30.87
N THR A 395 -29.13 -18.89 -30.79
CA THR A 395 -29.91 -18.91 -29.55
C THR A 395 -30.95 -20.01 -29.56
N PHE A 396 -31.15 -20.71 -28.45
CA PHE A 396 -32.15 -21.77 -28.30
C PHE A 396 -32.93 -21.61 -27.00
N ASN A 397 -34.27 -21.60 -27.08
CA ASN A 397 -35.14 -21.60 -25.91
C ASN A 397 -35.57 -23.05 -25.60
N PRO A 398 -35.09 -23.66 -24.50
CA PRO A 398 -35.43 -25.03 -24.12
C PRO A 398 -36.86 -25.18 -23.55
N GLY A 399 -37.57 -24.08 -23.30
CA GLY A 399 -38.86 -24.07 -22.62
C GLY A 399 -38.72 -24.18 -21.10
N ALA A 400 -39.78 -24.64 -20.44
CA ALA A 400 -39.81 -24.78 -18.98
C ALA A 400 -38.84 -25.89 -18.50
N LEU A 401 -37.99 -25.55 -17.53
CA LEU A 401 -37.00 -26.46 -16.96
C LEU A 401 -37.43 -27.00 -15.59
N ALA A 402 -37.04 -28.23 -15.28
CA ALA A 402 -37.22 -28.81 -13.95
C ALA A 402 -36.21 -28.20 -12.97
N ALA A 403 -36.62 -27.96 -11.73
CA ALA A 403 -35.75 -27.47 -10.66
C ALA A 403 -34.70 -28.51 -10.25
N ASN A 404 -33.55 -28.05 -9.72
CA ASN A 404 -32.42 -28.87 -9.28
C ASN A 404 -32.01 -29.97 -10.28
N THR A 405 -32.03 -29.64 -11.56
CA THR A 405 -31.79 -30.59 -12.65
C THR A 405 -30.62 -30.11 -13.50
N THR A 406 -29.64 -30.99 -13.72
CA THR A 406 -28.54 -30.74 -14.63
C THR A 406 -28.96 -31.06 -16.07
N TYR A 407 -28.80 -30.08 -16.95
CA TYR A 407 -29.02 -30.20 -18.39
C TYR A 407 -27.68 -30.15 -19.12
N PHE A 408 -27.55 -30.95 -20.17
CA PHE A 408 -26.43 -30.96 -21.09
C PHE A 408 -26.87 -30.49 -22.46
N TRP A 409 -26.02 -29.75 -23.14
CA TRP A 409 -26.28 -29.23 -24.46
C TRP A 409 -25.02 -29.13 -25.30
N ARG A 410 -25.17 -29.25 -26.61
CA ARG A 410 -24.07 -29.23 -27.57
C ARG A 410 -24.56 -28.60 -28.86
N ILE A 411 -23.68 -27.88 -29.53
CA ILE A 411 -23.96 -27.28 -30.84
C ILE A 411 -23.01 -27.87 -31.87
N ASP A 412 -23.54 -28.58 -32.86
CA ASP A 412 -22.74 -29.03 -34.01
C ASP A 412 -22.92 -28.04 -35.16
N GLU A 413 -21.82 -27.47 -35.64
CA GLU A 413 -21.78 -26.42 -36.67
C GLU A 413 -21.81 -27.04 -38.06
N VAL A 414 -22.67 -26.54 -38.95
CA VAL A 414 -22.80 -27.02 -40.33
C VAL A 414 -22.12 -26.04 -41.28
N VAL A 415 -21.08 -26.50 -41.99
CA VAL A 415 -20.28 -25.70 -42.94
C VAL A 415 -20.33 -26.40 -44.31
N GLY A 416 -21.14 -25.88 -45.23
CA GLY A 416 -21.42 -26.56 -46.50
C GLY A 416 -22.01 -27.97 -46.30
N SER A 417 -21.28 -29.02 -46.72
CA SER A 417 -21.68 -30.41 -46.50
C SER A 417 -21.07 -31.06 -45.24
N GLU A 418 -20.21 -30.36 -44.52
CA GLU A 418 -19.54 -30.88 -43.32
C GLU A 418 -20.27 -30.49 -42.04
N VAL A 419 -20.20 -31.37 -41.03
CA VAL A 419 -20.73 -31.11 -39.68
C VAL A 419 -19.57 -31.19 -38.68
N VAL A 420 -19.25 -30.05 -38.07
CA VAL A 420 -18.24 -29.95 -37.02
C VAL A 420 -18.90 -30.17 -35.66
N THR A 421 -18.58 -31.28 -35.00
CA THR A 421 -19.14 -31.62 -33.68
C THR A 421 -18.60 -30.69 -32.61
N GLY A 422 -19.49 -30.04 -31.84
CA GLY A 422 -19.11 -29.10 -30.80
C GLY A 422 -18.78 -29.74 -29.44
N ASN A 423 -18.41 -28.89 -28.48
CA ASN A 423 -18.21 -29.29 -27.10
C ASN A 423 -19.55 -29.48 -26.38
N VAL A 424 -19.63 -30.48 -25.49
CA VAL A 424 -20.79 -30.65 -24.60
C VAL A 424 -20.64 -29.70 -23.42
N TRP A 425 -21.64 -28.84 -23.24
CA TRP A 425 -21.77 -27.93 -22.12
C TRP A 425 -22.85 -28.40 -21.16
N SER A 426 -22.77 -27.99 -19.89
CA SER A 426 -23.77 -28.31 -18.88
C SER A 426 -24.19 -27.08 -18.05
N PHE A 427 -25.37 -27.14 -17.45
CA PHE A 427 -25.77 -26.25 -16.36
C PHE A 427 -26.78 -26.93 -15.43
N THR A 428 -26.96 -26.43 -14.21
CA THR A 428 -27.93 -26.91 -13.23
C THR A 428 -28.89 -25.81 -12.81
N THR A 429 -30.19 -26.08 -12.85
CA THR A 429 -31.26 -25.15 -12.45
C THR A 429 -31.35 -24.97 -10.93
N ALA A 430 -31.91 -23.84 -10.49
CA ALA A 430 -32.13 -23.49 -9.09
C ALA A 430 -33.01 -24.51 -8.36
N GLN A 431 -32.81 -24.59 -7.04
CA GLN A 431 -33.64 -25.41 -6.16
C GLN A 431 -35.05 -24.83 -6.05
N SER A 432 -36.07 -25.67 -5.88
CA SER A 432 -37.47 -25.24 -5.74
C SER A 432 -37.83 -24.78 -4.32
N LYS A 433 -36.96 -25.01 -3.33
CA LYS A 433 -37.11 -24.59 -1.94
C LYS A 433 -36.13 -23.46 -1.61
N ALA A 434 -36.41 -22.69 -0.56
CA ALA A 434 -35.47 -21.70 -0.02
C ALA A 434 -34.12 -22.32 0.35
N TYR A 435 -33.02 -21.59 0.14
CA TYR A 435 -31.66 -22.06 0.42
C TYR A 435 -30.74 -20.92 0.88
N ASN A 436 -29.50 -21.24 1.28
CA ASN A 436 -28.50 -20.28 1.80
C ASN A 436 -29.01 -19.39 2.95
N PRO A 437 -29.39 -19.98 4.09
CA PRO A 437 -29.87 -19.23 5.24
C PRO A 437 -28.80 -18.32 5.84
N THR A 438 -29.25 -17.15 6.31
CA THR A 438 -28.55 -16.23 7.19
C THR A 438 -29.46 -15.92 8.37
N PRO A 439 -29.07 -16.16 9.64
CA PRO A 439 -27.85 -16.84 10.06
C PRO A 439 -27.71 -18.24 9.45
N ALA A 440 -26.47 -18.68 9.21
CA ALA A 440 -26.19 -20.00 8.67
C ALA A 440 -26.77 -21.10 9.57
N ASN A 441 -27.16 -22.22 8.96
CA ASN A 441 -27.72 -23.34 9.71
C ASN A 441 -26.73 -23.86 10.77
N ASN A 442 -27.20 -23.99 12.01
CA ASN A 442 -26.43 -24.30 13.22
C ASN A 442 -25.38 -23.25 13.63
N ALA A 443 -25.51 -22.01 13.18
CA ALA A 443 -24.65 -20.92 13.64
C ALA A 443 -24.79 -20.72 15.16
N VAL A 444 -23.68 -20.38 15.83
CA VAL A 444 -23.63 -20.06 17.27
C VAL A 444 -23.15 -18.62 17.46
N ASN A 445 -23.37 -18.05 18.65
CA ASN A 445 -23.03 -16.66 18.98
C ASN A 445 -23.67 -15.63 18.03
N VAL A 446 -24.87 -15.93 17.54
CA VAL A 446 -25.62 -15.02 16.68
C VAL A 446 -26.11 -13.81 17.49
N SER A 447 -26.09 -12.63 16.87
CA SER A 447 -26.60 -11.38 17.47
C SER A 447 -28.05 -11.52 17.92
N LEU A 448 -28.39 -10.86 19.04
CA LEU A 448 -29.76 -10.84 19.55
C LEU A 448 -30.71 -10.02 18.68
N GLY A 449 -30.19 -9.18 17.78
CA GLY A 449 -30.95 -8.45 16.76
C GLY A 449 -30.89 -9.07 15.36
N ALA A 450 -30.51 -10.35 15.23
CA ALA A 450 -30.29 -10.95 13.92
C ALA A 450 -31.54 -10.93 13.02
N THR A 451 -31.37 -10.39 11.82
CA THR A 451 -32.35 -10.51 10.73
C THR A 451 -32.15 -11.83 10.00
N LEU A 452 -33.24 -12.56 9.77
CA LEU A 452 -33.22 -13.77 8.97
C LEU A 452 -33.24 -13.38 7.49
N ALA A 453 -32.44 -14.03 6.66
CA ALA A 453 -32.42 -13.86 5.21
C ALA A 453 -32.13 -15.18 4.50
N TRP A 454 -32.67 -15.37 3.30
CA TRP A 454 -32.50 -16.59 2.51
C TRP A 454 -32.40 -16.25 1.02
N THR A 455 -32.04 -17.23 0.21
CA THR A 455 -32.25 -17.17 -1.24
C THR A 455 -33.55 -17.88 -1.59
N ALA A 456 -34.39 -17.22 -2.39
CA ALA A 456 -35.68 -17.74 -2.82
C ALA A 456 -35.53 -19.00 -3.70
N GLY A 457 -36.44 -19.96 -3.54
CA GLY A 457 -36.59 -21.07 -4.48
C GLY A 457 -37.00 -20.62 -5.88
N GLY A 458 -36.60 -21.36 -6.91
CA GLY A 458 -36.93 -21.07 -8.30
C GLY A 458 -38.45 -21.05 -8.55
N GLY A 459 -38.97 -19.94 -9.05
CA GLY A 459 -40.40 -19.73 -9.33
C GLY A 459 -41.23 -19.22 -8.14
N ALA A 460 -40.60 -18.97 -6.98
CA ALA A 460 -41.29 -18.39 -5.83
C ALA A 460 -41.63 -16.91 -6.04
N VAL A 461 -42.82 -16.51 -5.60
CA VAL A 461 -43.31 -15.13 -5.58
C VAL A 461 -43.52 -14.60 -4.15
N SER A 462 -43.61 -15.48 -3.16
CA SER A 462 -43.67 -15.13 -1.73
C SER A 462 -43.24 -16.28 -0.82
N HIS A 463 -43.07 -15.99 0.46
CA HIS A 463 -42.38 -16.85 1.42
C HIS A 463 -43.13 -16.93 2.76
N ASP A 464 -43.63 -18.10 3.14
CA ASP A 464 -44.23 -18.34 4.46
C ASP A 464 -43.13 -18.60 5.50
N VAL A 465 -43.01 -17.71 6.49
CA VAL A 465 -41.94 -17.77 7.51
C VAL A 465 -42.42 -18.49 8.76
N TYR A 466 -41.64 -19.46 9.22
CA TYR A 466 -41.79 -20.14 10.50
C TYR A 466 -40.59 -19.82 11.39
N PHE A 467 -40.80 -19.41 12.64
CA PHE A 467 -39.72 -19.02 13.56
C PHE A 467 -40.11 -19.26 15.03
N GLY A 468 -39.21 -19.81 15.84
CA GLY A 468 -39.43 -19.95 17.28
C GLY A 468 -38.35 -20.76 17.99
N THR A 469 -38.53 -21.04 19.28
CA THR A 469 -37.61 -21.87 20.09
C THR A 469 -37.92 -23.36 20.02
N VAL A 470 -38.99 -23.73 19.32
CA VAL A 470 -39.40 -25.11 19.01
C VAL A 470 -39.21 -25.35 17.52
N SER A 471 -38.79 -26.54 17.09
CA SER A 471 -38.64 -26.90 15.68
C SER A 471 -39.97 -27.39 15.09
N PRO A 472 -40.45 -26.87 13.93
CA PRO A 472 -39.81 -25.93 12.99
C PRO A 472 -40.02 -24.43 13.28
N GLY A 473 -40.73 -24.08 14.35
CA GLY A 473 -41.09 -22.71 14.72
C GLY A 473 -42.57 -22.45 14.45
N ASP A 474 -43.11 -21.36 15.03
CA ASP A 474 -44.49 -20.93 14.77
C ASP A 474 -44.55 -20.14 13.47
N PHE A 475 -45.67 -20.24 12.76
CA PHE A 475 -45.92 -19.40 11.59
C PHE A 475 -45.96 -17.91 11.98
N LYS A 476 -45.17 -17.08 11.28
CA LYS A 476 -45.05 -15.63 11.52
C LYS A 476 -45.67 -14.77 10.43
N GLY A 477 -46.02 -15.37 9.29
CA GLY A 477 -46.66 -14.67 8.18
C GLY A 477 -45.95 -14.87 6.85
N ASN A 478 -46.59 -14.40 5.79
CA ASN A 478 -46.06 -14.42 4.43
C ASN A 478 -45.23 -13.15 4.17
N GLN A 479 -44.08 -13.30 3.49
CA GLN A 479 -43.19 -12.22 3.09
C GLN A 479 -43.08 -12.18 1.56
N THR A 480 -43.09 -10.98 0.99
CA THR A 480 -42.74 -10.75 -0.44
C THR A 480 -41.26 -10.47 -0.65
N VAL A 481 -40.51 -10.28 0.45
CA VAL A 481 -39.07 -10.09 0.48
C VAL A 481 -38.38 -11.30 1.10
N ILE A 482 -37.11 -11.49 0.79
CA ILE A 482 -36.29 -12.63 1.24
C ILE A 482 -35.69 -12.44 2.64
N THR A 483 -36.32 -11.62 3.47
CA THR A 483 -35.85 -11.28 4.82
C THR A 483 -36.98 -11.25 5.83
N TYR A 484 -36.69 -11.56 7.09
CA TYR A 484 -37.62 -11.46 8.22
C TYR A 484 -36.88 -10.99 9.47
N LEU A 485 -37.36 -9.93 10.13
CA LEU A 485 -36.82 -9.43 11.39
C LEU A 485 -37.64 -9.98 12.57
N PRO A 486 -37.10 -10.89 13.40
CA PRO A 486 -37.84 -11.46 14.52
C PRO A 486 -38.07 -10.50 15.71
N GLY A 487 -37.35 -9.38 15.74
CA GLY A 487 -37.21 -8.52 16.92
C GLY A 487 -36.09 -8.98 17.85
N THR A 488 -36.08 -8.49 19.09
CA THR A 488 -35.04 -8.84 20.09
C THR A 488 -35.18 -10.28 20.56
N LEU A 489 -34.10 -11.04 20.37
CA LEU A 489 -33.99 -12.45 20.76
C LEU A 489 -33.45 -12.58 22.19
N SER A 490 -33.76 -13.71 22.83
CA SER A 490 -33.21 -14.05 24.14
C SER A 490 -31.76 -14.53 24.01
N ALA A 491 -30.90 -14.19 24.96
CA ALA A 491 -29.51 -14.61 24.99
C ALA A 491 -29.36 -16.13 25.18
N ASN A 492 -28.27 -16.70 24.66
CA ASN A 492 -27.92 -18.13 24.80
C ASN A 492 -29.09 -19.09 24.45
N THR A 493 -29.92 -18.71 23.47
CA THR A 493 -31.16 -19.41 23.12
C THR A 493 -31.05 -19.92 21.69
N THR A 494 -31.46 -21.17 21.47
CA THR A 494 -31.53 -21.75 20.12
C THR A 494 -32.89 -21.49 19.50
N TYR A 495 -32.88 -20.92 18.29
CA TYR A 495 -34.05 -20.68 17.46
C TYR A 495 -34.03 -21.60 16.26
N TYR A 496 -35.22 -22.05 15.86
CA TYR A 496 -35.48 -22.83 14.65
C TYR A 496 -36.34 -22.01 13.71
N TRP A 497 -36.07 -22.15 12.42
CA TRP A 497 -36.81 -21.45 11.40
C TRP A 497 -36.85 -22.21 10.08
N ARG A 498 -37.88 -21.95 9.30
CA ARG A 498 -38.14 -22.60 8.00
C ARG A 498 -38.84 -21.61 7.10
N ILE A 499 -38.54 -21.68 5.80
CA ILE A 499 -39.18 -20.88 4.77
C ILE A 499 -39.91 -21.80 3.80
N ASP A 500 -41.23 -21.67 3.71
CA ASP A 500 -42.03 -22.39 2.73
C ASP A 500 -42.30 -21.48 1.53
N GLU A 501 -41.85 -21.89 0.34
CA GLU A 501 -41.91 -21.09 -0.89
C GLU A 501 -43.29 -21.18 -1.55
N LYS A 502 -43.84 -20.06 -2.00
CA LYS A 502 -45.11 -19.99 -2.73
C LYS A 502 -44.91 -19.54 -4.17
N ASP A 503 -45.48 -20.27 -5.12
CA ASP A 503 -45.46 -19.88 -6.53
C ASP A 503 -46.64 -18.93 -6.90
N SER A 504 -46.66 -18.45 -8.15
CA SER A 504 -47.73 -17.56 -8.65
C SER A 504 -49.14 -18.18 -8.67
N LEU A 505 -49.24 -19.49 -8.47
CA LEU A 505 -50.49 -20.25 -8.40
C LEU A 505 -50.88 -20.59 -6.94
N ASP A 506 -50.16 -20.03 -5.97
CA ASP A 506 -50.30 -20.27 -4.52
C ASP A 506 -50.00 -21.73 -4.10
N ASN A 507 -49.23 -22.48 -4.90
CA ASN A 507 -48.71 -23.78 -4.46
C ASN A 507 -47.56 -23.57 -3.47
N THR A 508 -47.53 -24.37 -2.41
CA THR A 508 -46.50 -24.29 -1.35
C THR A 508 -45.47 -25.41 -1.46
N ILE A 509 -44.19 -25.04 -1.43
CA ILE A 509 -43.05 -25.95 -1.35
C ILE A 509 -42.40 -25.79 0.01
N THR A 510 -42.53 -26.82 0.86
CA THR A 510 -41.97 -26.80 2.22
C THR A 510 -40.44 -26.78 2.18
N GLY A 511 -39.83 -25.83 2.90
CA GLY A 511 -38.39 -25.68 2.98
C GLY A 511 -37.71 -26.57 4.02
N ASP A 512 -36.39 -26.46 4.09
CA ASP A 512 -35.59 -27.11 5.14
C ASP A 512 -35.71 -26.35 6.46
N ILE A 513 -35.61 -27.07 7.57
CA ILE A 513 -35.53 -26.46 8.91
C ILE A 513 -34.08 -26.08 9.18
N TRP A 514 -33.87 -24.81 9.50
CA TRP A 514 -32.61 -24.24 9.93
C TRP A 514 -32.64 -23.89 11.41
N SER A 515 -31.48 -23.84 12.04
CA SER A 515 -31.34 -23.39 13.43
C SER A 515 -30.18 -22.43 13.63
N PHE A 516 -30.21 -21.65 14.71
CA PHE A 516 -29.04 -20.94 15.21
C PHE A 516 -29.17 -20.69 16.73
N THR A 517 -28.04 -20.48 17.40
CA THR A 517 -27.97 -20.15 18.83
C THR A 517 -27.44 -18.73 19.02
N THR A 518 -28.19 -17.91 19.75
CA THR A 518 -27.77 -16.55 20.10
C THR A 518 -26.63 -16.53 21.12
N GLY A 519 -25.82 -15.47 21.10
CA GLY A 519 -24.74 -15.23 22.07
C GLY A 519 -25.21 -14.52 23.34
N ASN A 520 -24.23 -14.02 24.11
CA ASN A 520 -24.48 -13.07 25.21
C ASN A 520 -24.84 -11.68 24.65
N PRO A 521 -25.61 -10.87 25.40
CA PRO A 521 -25.80 -9.46 25.06
C PRO A 521 -24.44 -8.74 25.01
N PRO A 522 -24.25 -7.77 24.10
CA PRO A 522 -23.07 -6.92 24.13
C PRO A 522 -22.93 -6.19 25.47
N THR A 523 -21.74 -6.21 26.05
CA THR A 523 -21.41 -5.33 27.18
C THR A 523 -21.00 -3.98 26.62
N VAL A 524 -21.68 -2.92 27.03
CA VAL A 524 -21.36 -1.53 26.63
C VAL A 524 -20.94 -0.71 27.85
N TYR A 525 -20.13 0.31 27.59
CA TYR A 525 -19.57 1.21 28.60
C TYR A 525 -20.07 2.64 28.32
N PRO A 526 -21.15 3.11 28.98
CA PRO A 526 -21.68 4.44 28.74
C PRO A 526 -20.74 5.53 29.24
N TYR A 527 -20.69 6.66 28.52
CA TYR A 527 -20.09 7.90 28.99
C TYR A 527 -21.03 9.09 28.80
N LEU A 528 -21.06 9.97 29.79
CA LEU A 528 -21.88 11.18 29.80
C LEU A 528 -21.11 12.39 29.30
N THR A 529 -21.79 13.30 28.59
CA THR A 529 -21.24 14.58 28.15
C THR A 529 -22.31 15.68 28.24
N PHE A 530 -21.86 16.94 28.25
CA PHE A 530 -22.75 18.08 28.00
C PHE A 530 -22.70 18.44 26.51
N ARG A 531 -23.85 18.63 25.89
CA ARG A 531 -23.97 19.18 24.53
C ARG A 531 -24.74 20.49 24.56
N ASN A 532 -25.90 20.47 25.20
CA ASN A 532 -26.65 21.67 25.56
C ASN A 532 -26.48 21.95 27.06
N SER A 533 -27.29 22.87 27.60
CA SER A 533 -27.16 23.33 28.98
C SER A 533 -27.23 22.16 29.98
N PRO A 534 -26.26 22.05 30.92
CA PRO A 534 -26.29 21.02 31.96
C PRO A 534 -27.43 21.21 32.98
N LEU A 535 -28.17 22.32 32.91
CA LEU A 535 -29.38 22.56 33.71
C LEU A 535 -30.52 21.61 33.34
N ASN A 536 -30.67 21.29 32.06
CA ASN A 536 -31.85 20.61 31.54
C ASN A 536 -31.54 19.54 30.49
N SER A 537 -30.26 19.21 30.29
CA SER A 537 -29.86 18.18 29.34
C SER A 537 -28.62 17.41 29.77
N ILE A 538 -28.51 16.16 29.30
CA ILE A 538 -27.31 15.33 29.35
C ILE A 538 -27.29 14.47 28.08
N VAL A 539 -26.10 14.16 27.57
CA VAL A 539 -25.96 13.18 26.49
C VAL A 539 -25.43 11.87 27.04
N VAL A 540 -26.11 10.78 26.72
CA VAL A 540 -25.67 9.41 27.01
C VAL A 540 -25.07 8.83 25.74
N ASN A 541 -23.78 8.51 25.80
CA ASN A 541 -23.03 7.97 24.67
C ASN A 541 -22.57 6.55 24.98
N TRP A 542 -22.48 5.68 23.97
CA TRP A 542 -21.84 4.36 24.09
C TRP A 542 -21.38 3.86 22.73
N TRP A 543 -20.49 2.87 22.76
CA TRP A 543 -19.96 2.25 21.56
C TRP A 543 -20.12 0.73 21.60
N ASN A 544 -20.48 0.14 20.44
CA ASN A 544 -20.54 -1.30 20.22
C ASN A 544 -19.69 -1.72 18.99
N PRO A 545 -18.43 -2.14 19.16
CA PRO A 545 -17.56 -2.45 18.02
C PRO A 545 -18.08 -3.59 17.13
N ALA A 546 -18.89 -4.50 17.68
CA ALA A 546 -19.26 -5.74 17.00
C ALA A 546 -20.48 -5.61 16.08
N VAL A 547 -21.41 -4.71 16.39
CA VAL A 547 -22.72 -4.63 15.73
C VAL A 547 -23.25 -3.20 15.73
N THR A 548 -23.99 -2.85 14.68
CA THR A 548 -24.76 -1.61 14.61
C THR A 548 -26.19 -1.84 15.12
N GLY A 549 -26.78 -0.85 15.77
CA GLY A 549 -28.17 -0.89 16.21
C GLY A 549 -28.80 0.49 16.32
N ASP A 550 -30.07 0.53 16.69
CA ASP A 550 -30.73 1.77 17.09
C ASP A 550 -30.17 2.29 18.43
N SER A 551 -30.47 3.54 18.73
CA SER A 551 -29.97 4.20 19.95
C SER A 551 -31.16 4.57 20.83
N SER A 552 -31.36 3.88 21.96
CA SER A 552 -32.44 4.17 22.91
C SER A 552 -31.93 4.25 24.34
N VAL A 553 -32.45 5.22 25.09
CA VAL A 553 -32.17 5.37 26.53
C VAL A 553 -33.50 5.47 27.27
N ASP A 554 -33.75 4.53 28.19
CA ASP A 554 -34.83 4.67 29.16
C ASP A 554 -34.32 5.51 30.32
N TYR A 555 -35.09 6.50 30.79
CA TYR A 555 -34.69 7.35 31.91
C TYR A 555 -35.87 7.83 32.77
N GLY A 556 -35.60 8.24 34.00
CA GLY A 556 -36.56 8.91 34.89
C GLY A 556 -36.14 8.94 36.36
N LEU A 557 -37.04 9.37 37.25
CA LEU A 557 -36.69 9.62 38.67
C LEU A 557 -36.45 8.35 39.51
N THR A 558 -36.74 7.17 38.96
CA THR A 558 -36.53 5.88 39.61
C THR A 558 -36.06 4.87 38.57
N SER A 559 -35.57 3.70 38.99
CA SER A 559 -35.20 2.58 38.11
C SER A 559 -36.37 1.96 37.31
N SER A 560 -37.59 2.49 37.47
CA SER A 560 -38.71 2.20 36.56
C SER A 560 -38.71 3.09 35.30
N TYR A 561 -37.84 4.11 35.27
CA TYR A 561 -37.64 5.08 34.18
C TYR A 561 -38.92 5.87 33.84
N GLY A 562 -39.85 5.27 33.10
CA GLY A 562 -41.11 5.90 32.70
C GLY A 562 -40.99 6.82 31.48
N SER A 563 -39.78 7.16 31.04
CA SER A 563 -39.51 7.88 29.80
C SER A 563 -38.47 7.14 28.94
N THR A 564 -38.51 7.39 27.63
CA THR A 564 -37.53 6.87 26.67
C THR A 564 -37.17 7.96 25.68
N ALA A 565 -35.88 8.15 25.44
CA ALA A 565 -35.34 8.98 24.37
C ALA A 565 -34.68 8.08 23.31
N THR A 566 -34.74 8.48 22.05
CA THR A 566 -34.16 7.72 20.93
C THR A 566 -33.40 8.61 19.97
N ASN A 567 -32.42 8.03 19.28
CA ASN A 567 -31.80 8.58 18.09
C ASN A 567 -31.93 7.56 16.96
N ALA A 568 -32.53 7.98 15.83
CA ALA A 568 -32.98 7.09 14.76
C ALA A 568 -31.84 6.50 13.91
N SER A 569 -30.61 7.01 14.05
CA SER A 569 -29.46 6.52 13.31
C SER A 569 -29.11 5.09 13.73
N VAL A 570 -29.00 4.18 12.76
CA VAL A 570 -28.40 2.86 12.95
C VAL A 570 -26.89 3.03 12.88
N THR A 571 -26.22 2.80 14.00
CA THR A 571 -24.81 3.12 14.20
C THR A 571 -24.21 2.14 15.21
N ASN A 572 -22.88 2.08 15.26
CA ASN A 572 -22.16 1.43 16.35
C ASN A 572 -21.66 2.43 17.40
N PHE A 573 -21.56 3.73 17.07
CA PHE A 573 -21.38 4.83 18.02
C PHE A 573 -22.70 5.54 18.25
N HIS A 574 -23.22 5.42 19.46
CA HIS A 574 -24.53 5.87 19.80
C HIS A 574 -24.44 7.11 20.68
N SER A 575 -25.31 8.09 20.41
CA SER A 575 -25.41 9.33 21.17
C SER A 575 -26.88 9.71 21.29
N VAL A 576 -27.41 9.71 22.52
CA VAL A 576 -28.80 10.05 22.82
C VAL A 576 -28.82 11.18 23.83
N GLU A 577 -29.38 12.31 23.42
CA GLU A 577 -29.55 13.46 24.30
C GLU A 577 -30.90 13.37 25.03
N LEU A 578 -30.84 13.51 26.35
CA LEU A 578 -31.99 13.64 27.21
C LEU A 578 -32.22 15.14 27.42
N THR A 579 -33.39 15.65 27.05
CA THR A 579 -33.75 17.06 27.14
C THR A 579 -34.91 17.28 28.13
N ASP A 580 -35.25 18.56 28.36
CA ASP A 580 -36.39 18.96 29.19
C ASP A 580 -36.31 18.40 30.62
N LEU A 581 -35.08 18.20 31.11
CA LEU A 581 -34.83 17.71 32.46
C LEU A 581 -34.99 18.83 33.48
N THR A 582 -35.41 18.49 34.68
CA THR A 582 -35.53 19.44 35.79
C THR A 582 -34.13 19.73 36.35
N PRO A 583 -33.75 21.01 36.57
CA PRO A 583 -32.49 21.37 37.24
C PRO A 583 -32.34 20.72 38.63
N GLY A 584 -31.09 20.44 39.02
CA GLY A 584 -30.73 19.92 40.35
C GLY A 584 -31.33 18.55 40.69
N THR A 585 -31.67 17.74 39.70
CA THR A 585 -32.45 16.51 39.86
C THR A 585 -31.64 15.29 39.43
N THR A 586 -31.65 14.25 40.26
CA THR A 586 -31.05 12.95 39.94
C THR A 586 -32.01 12.08 39.13
N TYR A 587 -31.53 11.52 38.02
CA TYR A 587 -32.25 10.61 37.15
C TYR A 587 -31.55 9.26 37.08
N HIS A 588 -32.33 8.19 37.06
CA HIS A 588 -31.93 6.86 36.63
C HIS A 588 -31.98 6.76 35.11
N TYR A 589 -31.07 6.01 34.50
CA TYR A 589 -31.10 5.69 33.08
C TYR A 589 -30.53 4.30 32.77
N ARG A 590 -30.91 3.73 31.63
CA ARG A 590 -30.25 2.57 31.01
C ARG A 590 -30.28 2.64 29.49
N ILE A 591 -29.31 2.01 28.86
CA ILE A 591 -29.23 1.85 27.39
C ILE A 591 -30.08 0.67 26.93
N ARG A 592 -30.73 0.83 25.78
CA ARG A 592 -31.29 -0.26 24.96
C ARG A 592 -30.91 -0.05 23.49
N SER A 593 -30.61 -1.15 22.80
CA SER A 593 -30.36 -1.16 21.35
C SER A 593 -31.02 -2.39 20.70
N SER A 594 -31.37 -2.26 19.42
CA SER A 594 -31.98 -3.28 18.59
C SER A 594 -31.08 -4.50 18.39
N ASP A 595 -29.78 -4.36 18.64
CA ASP A 595 -28.81 -5.46 18.70
C ASP A 595 -28.96 -6.34 19.96
N GLY A 596 -29.91 -6.00 20.85
CA GLY A 596 -30.23 -6.66 22.11
C GLY A 596 -29.37 -6.23 23.29
N THR A 597 -28.57 -5.17 23.15
CA THR A 597 -27.89 -4.53 24.28
C THR A 597 -28.92 -4.01 25.28
N ILE A 598 -28.75 -4.39 26.54
CA ILE A 598 -29.48 -3.84 27.68
C ILE A 598 -28.44 -3.45 28.73
N GLY A 599 -28.27 -2.15 28.95
CA GLY A 599 -27.33 -1.60 29.93
C GLY A 599 -27.79 -1.81 31.38
N SER A 600 -26.86 -1.63 32.32
CA SER A 600 -27.18 -1.54 33.74
C SER A 600 -27.97 -0.27 34.07
N ASP A 601 -28.66 -0.27 35.22
CA ASP A 601 -29.24 0.93 35.80
C ASP A 601 -28.12 1.84 36.33
N ASN A 602 -28.07 3.08 35.82
CA ASN A 602 -27.09 4.10 36.18
C ASN A 602 -27.79 5.41 36.56
N THR A 603 -27.06 6.36 37.12
CA THR A 603 -27.62 7.64 37.58
C THR A 603 -26.76 8.83 37.17
N PHE A 604 -27.39 9.97 36.89
CA PHE A 604 -26.73 11.27 36.75
C PHE A 604 -27.56 12.36 37.43
N THR A 605 -26.97 13.52 37.70
CA THR A 605 -27.65 14.67 38.31
C THR A 605 -27.47 15.90 37.42
N THR A 606 -28.58 16.56 37.07
CA THR A 606 -28.54 17.84 36.35
C THR A 606 -28.02 18.96 37.25
N SER A 607 -27.39 19.98 36.66
CA SER A 607 -26.96 21.16 37.40
C SER A 607 -28.18 21.88 37.99
N ALA A 608 -28.03 22.44 39.20
CA ALA A 608 -29.05 23.29 39.79
C ALA A 608 -28.95 24.73 39.26
N GLU A 609 -30.01 25.51 39.42
CA GLU A 609 -29.98 26.95 39.14
C GLU A 609 -29.06 27.67 40.14
N ASP A 610 -28.44 28.76 39.71
CA ASP A 610 -27.64 29.67 40.55
C ASP A 610 -26.52 29.00 41.38
N VAL A 611 -25.91 27.94 40.84
CA VAL A 611 -24.79 27.25 41.48
C VAL A 611 -23.56 28.16 41.54
N THR A 612 -23.16 28.58 42.73
CA THR A 612 -21.93 29.34 42.97
C THR A 612 -20.85 28.53 43.68
N SER A 613 -21.12 27.28 44.06
CA SER A 613 -20.17 26.41 44.76
C SER A 613 -20.25 25.01 44.18
N PHE A 614 -19.13 24.51 43.66
CA PHE A 614 -19.02 23.18 43.06
C PHE A 614 -17.54 22.77 42.93
N THR A 615 -17.32 21.47 42.74
CA THR A 615 -15.99 20.90 42.53
C THR A 615 -15.96 20.18 41.19
N PHE A 616 -14.93 20.40 40.38
CA PHE A 616 -14.66 19.62 39.17
C PHE A 616 -13.23 19.08 39.20
N ALA A 617 -12.93 18.10 38.35
CA ALA A 617 -11.59 17.58 38.21
C ALA A 617 -11.02 17.80 36.80
N VAL A 618 -9.69 17.79 36.71
CA VAL A 618 -8.95 17.78 35.45
C VAL A 618 -8.08 16.53 35.40
N MET A 619 -8.14 15.83 34.27
CA MET A 619 -7.24 14.75 33.91
C MET A 619 -6.76 14.95 32.47
N GLY A 620 -5.63 14.35 32.11
CA GLY A 620 -5.04 14.49 30.78
C GLY A 620 -4.16 13.31 30.48
N ASP A 621 -4.04 12.93 29.21
CA ASP A 621 -3.19 11.83 28.76
C ASP A 621 -3.49 10.51 29.51
N PRO A 622 -4.77 10.05 29.55
CA PRO A 622 -5.15 8.80 30.20
C PRO A 622 -4.61 7.54 29.50
N ARG A 623 -4.05 7.68 28.29
CA ARG A 623 -3.56 6.58 27.48
C ARG A 623 -2.54 5.69 28.20
N GLY A 624 -2.67 4.36 28.05
CA GLY A 624 -1.63 3.39 28.40
C GLY A 624 -0.79 2.98 27.18
N ILE A 625 0.43 2.47 27.37
CA ILE A 625 1.24 1.84 26.30
C ILE A 625 0.97 0.34 26.29
N ILE A 626 0.56 -0.23 25.15
CA ILE A 626 0.59 -1.69 24.95
C ILE A 626 1.99 -2.10 24.50
N LEU A 627 2.79 -2.63 25.43
CA LEU A 627 3.97 -3.41 25.09
C LEU A 627 3.56 -4.85 24.72
N PRO A 628 4.24 -5.56 23.81
CA PRO A 628 3.77 -6.86 23.31
C PRO A 628 3.57 -7.99 24.35
N ASN A 629 3.93 -7.82 25.64
CA ASN A 629 4.13 -8.91 26.59
C ASN A 629 3.51 -8.72 28.01
N ASP A 630 2.61 -7.77 28.27
CA ASP A 630 2.04 -7.55 29.63
C ASP A 630 0.54 -7.20 29.64
N SER A 631 -0.33 -8.13 29.19
CA SER A 631 -1.80 -8.01 29.10
C SER A 631 -2.57 -7.63 30.39
N THR A 632 -1.91 -7.23 31.47
CA THR A 632 -2.52 -7.04 32.79
C THR A 632 -2.43 -5.62 33.37
N LYS A 633 -1.81 -4.64 32.69
CA LYS A 633 -1.54 -3.30 33.25
C LYS A 633 -2.13 -2.09 32.51
N TYR A 634 -2.91 -2.31 31.45
CA TYR A 634 -2.99 -1.35 30.33
C TYR A 634 -3.90 -0.14 30.47
N HIS A 635 -4.72 -0.06 31.51
CA HIS A 635 -5.28 1.21 31.98
C HIS A 635 -5.26 1.26 33.51
N THR A 636 -4.46 0.44 34.20
CA THR A 636 -4.59 0.30 35.66
C THR A 636 -4.43 1.64 36.39
N ARG A 637 -3.45 2.46 35.98
CA ARG A 637 -3.24 3.81 36.53
C ARG A 637 -4.41 4.76 36.27
N HIS A 638 -4.94 4.74 35.05
CA HIS A 638 -6.08 5.56 34.65
C HIS A 638 -7.38 5.09 35.32
N LYS A 639 -7.60 3.78 35.39
CA LYS A 639 -8.71 3.15 36.10
C LYS A 639 -8.68 3.50 37.58
N GLU A 640 -7.52 3.40 38.24
CA GLU A 640 -7.36 3.79 39.64
C GLU A 640 -7.72 5.27 39.86
N LEU A 641 -7.30 6.15 38.94
CA LEU A 641 -7.68 7.56 38.98
C LEU A 641 -9.19 7.75 38.78
N CYS A 642 -9.80 7.08 37.79
CA CYS A 642 -11.23 7.16 37.53
C CYS A 642 -12.08 6.59 38.68
N ASP A 643 -11.67 5.46 39.25
CA ASP A 643 -12.31 4.85 40.42
C ASP A 643 -12.26 5.80 41.63
N TRP A 644 -11.15 6.54 41.80
CA TRP A 644 -11.02 7.54 42.85
C TRP A 644 -11.88 8.79 42.57
N LEU A 645 -11.85 9.30 41.34
CA LEU A 645 -12.67 10.45 40.90
C LEU A 645 -14.18 10.16 41.01
N ALA A 646 -14.60 8.93 40.71
CA ALA A 646 -15.99 8.49 40.84
C ALA A 646 -16.51 8.53 42.30
N GLN A 647 -15.61 8.63 43.29
CA GLN A 647 -15.95 8.78 44.70
C GLN A 647 -16.04 10.24 45.15
N GLN A 648 -15.69 11.22 44.28
CA GLN A 648 -15.63 12.63 44.64
C GLN A 648 -16.92 13.42 44.36
N ASP A 649 -17.99 12.76 43.88
CA ASP A 649 -19.29 13.38 43.55
C ASP A 649 -19.16 14.61 42.64
N LEU A 650 -18.49 14.42 41.50
CA LEU A 650 -18.18 15.48 40.56
C LEU A 650 -19.31 15.60 39.51
N PRO A 651 -19.75 16.83 39.17
CA PRO A 651 -20.70 17.04 38.09
C PRO A 651 -20.06 16.78 36.72
N PHE A 652 -18.77 17.10 36.59
CA PHE A 652 -17.99 16.80 35.39
C PHE A 652 -16.49 16.71 35.67
N VAL A 653 -15.78 16.10 34.72
CA VAL A 653 -14.31 16.04 34.63
C VAL A 653 -13.88 16.60 33.29
N ILE A 654 -12.85 17.45 33.28
CA ILE A 654 -12.18 17.90 32.06
C ILE A 654 -11.10 16.87 31.70
N ASN A 655 -11.07 16.43 30.45
CA ASN A 655 -10.00 15.61 29.90
C ASN A 655 -9.23 16.41 28.84
N THR A 656 -7.95 16.68 29.03
CA THR A 656 -7.14 17.51 28.12
C THR A 656 -6.66 16.78 26.86
N GLY A 657 -7.05 15.53 26.61
CA GLY A 657 -6.78 14.80 25.36
C GLY A 657 -5.71 13.71 25.49
N ASP A 658 -5.32 13.11 24.36
CA ASP A 658 -4.49 11.90 24.28
C ASP A 658 -5.13 10.71 25.00
N ILE A 659 -6.34 10.37 24.54
CA ILE A 659 -7.28 9.45 25.17
C ILE A 659 -6.77 8.01 25.10
N VAL A 660 -6.34 7.62 23.89
CA VAL A 660 -5.82 6.29 23.59
C VAL A 660 -4.44 6.38 22.94
N TRP A 661 -3.70 5.28 22.91
CA TRP A 661 -2.40 5.24 22.27
C TRP A 661 -2.45 5.54 20.77
N GLU A 662 -3.49 5.08 20.08
CA GLU A 662 -3.68 5.33 18.66
C GLU A 662 -5.18 5.44 18.35
N GLY A 663 -5.63 6.65 17.97
CA GLY A 663 -7.03 6.94 17.69
C GLY A 663 -7.52 6.58 16.28
N SER A 664 -6.65 6.10 15.37
CA SER A 664 -6.99 5.81 13.97
C SER A 664 -6.48 4.48 13.44
N ILE A 665 -7.21 3.96 12.46
CA ILE A 665 -6.79 2.85 11.60
C ILE A 665 -5.72 3.33 10.61
N LEU A 666 -4.53 2.72 10.65
CA LEU A 666 -3.45 3.02 9.69
C LEU A 666 -3.64 2.40 8.30
N THR A 667 -4.49 1.38 8.15
CA THR A 667 -4.65 0.61 6.91
C THR A 667 -5.97 -0.17 6.87
N SER A 668 -6.42 -0.63 5.70
CA SER A 668 -7.55 -1.58 5.57
C SER A 668 -7.24 -3.00 6.10
N ASP A 669 -6.14 -3.18 6.84
CA ASP A 669 -5.74 -4.45 7.45
C ASP A 669 -6.66 -4.80 8.64
N PRO A 670 -7.35 -5.95 8.61
CA PRO A 670 -8.22 -6.39 9.69
C PRO A 670 -7.52 -6.50 11.05
N GLN A 671 -6.23 -6.87 11.07
CA GLN A 671 -5.50 -7.04 12.34
C GLN A 671 -5.17 -5.70 13.00
N THR A 672 -4.80 -4.70 12.20
CA THR A 672 -4.58 -3.32 12.68
C THR A 672 -5.88 -2.71 13.21
N LYS A 673 -7.02 -2.97 12.54
CA LYS A 673 -8.34 -2.54 13.02
C LYS A 673 -8.68 -3.11 14.40
N ILE A 674 -8.48 -4.42 14.60
CA ILE A 674 -8.72 -5.08 15.90
C ILE A 674 -7.89 -4.45 17.02
N ASN A 675 -6.65 -4.06 16.73
CA ASN A 675 -5.78 -3.42 17.74
C ASN A 675 -6.31 -2.05 18.17
N VAL A 676 -6.77 -1.21 17.23
CA VAL A 676 -7.33 0.12 17.54
C VAL A 676 -8.63 -0.01 18.33
N GLU A 677 -9.52 -0.93 17.93
CA GLU A 677 -10.77 -1.15 18.65
C GLU A 677 -10.54 -1.61 20.10
N SER A 678 -9.47 -2.38 20.33
CA SER A 678 -9.08 -2.81 21.67
C SER A 678 -8.62 -1.65 22.56
N TYR A 679 -7.93 -0.64 22.03
CA TYR A 679 -7.52 0.54 22.81
C TYR A 679 -8.73 1.31 23.33
N TRP A 680 -9.71 1.58 22.47
CA TRP A 680 -10.94 2.27 22.84
C TRP A 680 -11.79 1.46 23.81
N THR A 681 -11.91 0.14 23.58
CA THR A 681 -12.70 -0.75 24.44
C THR A 681 -12.14 -0.76 25.87
N GLU A 682 -10.82 -0.91 26.01
CA GLU A 682 -10.20 -0.92 27.33
C GLU A 682 -10.21 0.46 28.01
N PHE A 683 -10.18 1.56 27.24
CA PHE A 683 -10.36 2.91 27.78
C PHE A 683 -11.73 3.09 28.43
N PHE A 684 -12.85 2.83 27.73
CA PHE A 684 -14.18 3.00 28.33
C PHE A 684 -14.43 2.05 29.50
N LYS A 685 -13.87 0.85 29.43
CA LYS A 685 -13.91 -0.12 30.52
C LYS A 685 -13.16 0.38 31.75
N ALA A 686 -12.05 1.09 31.57
CA ALA A 686 -11.31 1.71 32.66
C ALA A 686 -12.05 2.92 33.26
N GLU A 687 -12.74 3.71 32.43
CA GLU A 687 -13.52 4.87 32.89
C GLU A 687 -14.89 4.51 33.45
N GLN A 688 -15.42 3.30 33.21
CA GLN A 688 -16.82 2.94 33.44
C GLN A 688 -17.40 3.42 34.77
N ASN A 689 -16.64 3.30 35.87
CA ASN A 689 -17.13 3.71 37.19
C ASN A 689 -17.38 5.22 37.32
N LEU A 690 -16.62 6.04 36.58
CA LEU A 690 -16.72 7.49 36.52
C LEU A 690 -17.71 7.94 35.43
N SER A 691 -17.44 7.55 34.18
CA SER A 691 -18.09 8.13 33.01
C SER A 691 -19.57 7.77 32.87
N GLN A 692 -20.04 6.69 33.51
CA GLN A 692 -21.46 6.34 33.55
C GLN A 692 -22.30 7.23 34.50
N LYS A 693 -21.67 8.09 35.30
CA LYS A 693 -22.34 8.96 36.29
C LYS A 693 -21.94 10.43 36.20
N THR A 694 -20.71 10.69 35.77
CA THR A 694 -20.11 12.03 35.70
C THR A 694 -19.82 12.37 34.25
N ALA A 695 -20.17 13.59 33.83
CA ALA A 695 -19.87 14.05 32.48
C ALA A 695 -18.35 14.19 32.26
N VAL A 696 -17.84 13.74 31.12
CA VAL A 696 -16.42 13.88 30.77
C VAL A 696 -16.30 14.82 29.58
N MET A 697 -15.70 15.99 29.79
CA MET A 697 -15.59 17.06 28.79
C MET A 697 -14.18 17.03 28.18
N ILE A 698 -14.07 16.54 26.95
CA ILE A 698 -12.79 16.14 26.36
C ILE A 698 -12.28 17.17 25.32
N SER A 699 -10.98 17.43 25.35
CA SER A 699 -10.20 18.11 24.30
C SER A 699 -9.46 17.09 23.42
N MET A 700 -9.16 17.46 22.18
CA MET A 700 -8.41 16.64 21.23
C MET A 700 -6.89 16.74 21.44
N GLY A 701 -6.22 15.59 21.57
CA GLY A 701 -4.76 15.49 21.57
C GLY A 701 -4.17 15.04 20.24
N ASN A 702 -2.83 14.92 20.18
CA ASN A 702 -2.15 14.52 18.95
C ASN A 702 -2.28 13.02 18.65
N HIS A 703 -2.52 12.19 19.66
CA HIS A 703 -2.78 10.77 19.47
C HIS A 703 -4.15 10.48 18.85
N GLU A 704 -5.07 11.45 18.92
CA GLU A 704 -6.35 11.39 18.22
C GLU A 704 -6.21 11.75 16.73
N VAL A 705 -5.09 12.36 16.27
CA VAL A 705 -5.04 13.06 14.97
C VAL A 705 -3.67 13.19 14.27
N GLN A 706 -2.77 12.21 14.40
CA GLN A 706 -1.40 12.26 13.85
C GLN A 706 -1.23 12.91 12.45
N PRO A 707 -0.07 13.53 12.15
CA PRO A 707 0.17 14.23 10.88
C PRO A 707 -0.01 13.32 9.65
N GLY A 708 -0.60 13.87 8.58
CA GLY A 708 -0.66 13.23 7.26
C GLY A 708 -2.06 13.06 6.63
N GLY A 709 -3.15 13.54 7.26
CA GLY A 709 -4.49 13.50 6.66
C GLY A 709 -5.08 12.09 6.53
N ARG A 710 -4.84 11.23 7.52
CA ARG A 710 -5.39 9.87 7.59
C ARG A 710 -6.83 9.89 8.13
N ASP A 711 -7.67 8.94 7.74
CA ASP A 711 -9.08 8.84 8.16
C ASP A 711 -9.20 8.40 9.64
N TYR A 712 -9.41 9.37 10.55
CA TYR A 712 -9.59 9.16 12.00
C TYR A 712 -11.06 8.82 12.36
N THR A 713 -11.59 7.73 11.79
CA THR A 713 -13.03 7.39 11.87
C THR A 713 -13.57 7.30 13.30
N TYR A 714 -12.89 6.61 14.23
CA TYR A 714 -13.44 6.34 15.57
C TYR A 714 -13.61 7.59 16.44
N TYR A 715 -12.60 8.49 16.49
CA TYR A 715 -12.71 9.70 17.30
C TYR A 715 -13.80 10.64 16.78
N TYR A 716 -13.89 10.83 15.45
CA TYR A 716 -14.88 11.74 14.89
C TYR A 716 -16.31 11.27 15.12
N ASP A 717 -16.57 9.96 14.97
CA ASP A 717 -17.87 9.36 15.27
C ASP A 717 -18.25 9.52 16.77
N MET A 718 -17.26 9.55 17.66
CA MET A 718 -17.47 9.76 19.10
C MET A 718 -17.77 11.20 19.49
N VAL A 719 -17.25 12.20 18.77
CA VAL A 719 -17.25 13.59 19.26
C VAL A 719 -18.17 14.53 18.49
N GLU A 720 -18.45 14.26 17.22
CA GLU A 720 -19.18 15.21 16.37
C GLU A 720 -20.54 15.55 16.95
N ASP A 721 -21.22 14.53 17.49
CA ASP A 721 -22.48 14.69 18.17
C ASP A 721 -22.34 14.66 19.70
N ALA A 722 -21.29 14.15 20.34
CA ALA A 722 -21.30 14.06 21.81
C ALA A 722 -21.15 15.40 22.56
N TYR A 723 -20.51 16.42 21.96
CA TYR A 723 -20.12 17.67 22.63
C TYR A 723 -20.85 18.90 22.08
N PRO A 724 -20.76 20.07 22.73
CA PRO A 724 -21.43 21.27 22.25
C PRO A 724 -20.92 21.65 20.85
N THR A 725 -21.82 22.25 20.07
CA THR A 725 -21.58 22.58 18.66
C THR A 725 -21.48 24.09 18.41
N ASN A 726 -21.31 24.87 19.49
CA ASN A 726 -21.21 26.34 19.49
C ASN A 726 -19.83 26.88 19.12
N GLY A 727 -18.90 26.01 18.69
CA GLY A 727 -17.54 26.36 18.27
C GLY A 727 -17.39 26.92 16.86
N THR A 728 -16.14 26.92 16.39
CA THR A 728 -15.82 27.29 14.99
C THR A 728 -16.57 26.41 13.98
N SER A 729 -17.11 27.04 12.92
CA SER A 729 -17.86 26.34 11.86
C SER A 729 -17.06 25.19 11.24
N GLY A 730 -17.69 24.03 11.08
CA GLY A 730 -17.06 22.83 10.52
C GLY A 730 -16.25 21.99 11.52
N ASN A 731 -16.18 22.39 12.79
CA ASN A 731 -15.42 21.71 13.84
C ASN A 731 -16.29 21.28 15.03
N ARG A 732 -17.49 20.77 14.73
CA ARG A 732 -18.49 20.33 15.72
C ARG A 732 -17.85 19.37 16.75
N GLY A 733 -18.04 19.69 18.04
CA GLY A 733 -17.55 18.89 19.16
C GLY A 733 -16.04 18.88 19.38
N ARG A 734 -15.26 19.71 18.67
CA ARG A 734 -13.78 19.76 18.76
C ARG A 734 -13.26 21.06 19.37
N VAL A 735 -14.03 22.13 19.20
CA VAL A 735 -13.85 23.46 19.80
C VAL A 735 -15.24 23.84 20.24
N TYR A 736 -15.39 24.25 21.49
CA TYR A 736 -16.70 24.54 22.07
C TYR A 736 -16.54 25.24 23.42
N SER A 737 -17.64 25.77 23.94
CA SER A 737 -17.71 26.28 25.30
C SER A 737 -18.98 25.81 26.01
N PHE A 738 -18.96 25.77 27.34
CA PHE A 738 -20.15 25.47 28.16
C PHE A 738 -20.08 26.20 29.50
N ASP A 739 -21.25 26.44 30.08
CA ASP A 739 -21.39 27.04 31.41
C ASP A 739 -21.77 25.97 32.43
N TYR A 740 -21.16 26.04 33.62
CA TYR A 740 -21.61 25.29 34.78
C TYR A 740 -21.57 26.19 36.01
N GLY A 741 -22.74 26.47 36.58
CA GLY A 741 -22.87 27.42 37.69
C GLY A 741 -22.37 28.81 37.29
N ASN A 742 -21.53 29.40 38.13
CA ASN A 742 -20.93 30.72 37.90
C ASN A 742 -19.60 30.69 37.12
N ALA A 743 -19.36 29.64 36.33
CA ALA A 743 -18.14 29.48 35.56
C ALA A 743 -18.38 29.12 34.09
N HIS A 744 -17.52 29.65 33.23
CA HIS A 744 -17.49 29.42 31.80
C HIS A 744 -16.25 28.60 31.42
N PHE A 745 -16.42 27.57 30.59
CA PHE A 745 -15.36 26.63 30.21
C PHE A 745 -15.20 26.60 28.70
N ILE A 746 -13.96 26.73 28.23
CA ILE A 746 -13.62 26.83 26.81
C ILE A 746 -12.69 25.68 26.41
N CYS A 747 -13.15 24.83 25.48
CA CYS A 747 -12.35 23.79 24.84
C CYS A 747 -11.71 24.34 23.57
N LEU A 748 -10.38 24.34 23.50
CA LEU A 748 -9.61 24.76 22.33
C LEU A 748 -8.81 23.59 21.76
N SER A 749 -8.59 23.61 20.45
CA SER A 749 -7.82 22.57 19.78
C SER A 749 -6.44 23.08 19.40
N THR A 750 -5.39 22.49 19.97
CA THR A 750 -3.99 22.78 19.58
C THR A 750 -3.55 22.02 18.33
N TYR A 751 -4.40 21.12 17.81
CA TYR A 751 -4.12 20.30 16.65
C TYR A 751 -5.28 20.42 15.65
N GLN A 752 -5.07 20.07 14.37
CA GLN A 752 -6.07 20.04 13.29
C GLN A 752 -6.73 21.35 12.84
N ILE A 753 -7.04 22.27 13.75
CA ILE A 753 -7.76 23.51 13.44
C ILE A 753 -6.79 24.67 13.45
N ALA A 754 -6.79 25.47 12.40
CA ALA A 754 -5.92 26.65 12.31
C ALA A 754 -6.17 27.58 13.52
N LEU A 755 -5.14 27.78 14.33
CA LEU A 755 -5.21 28.60 15.56
C LEU A 755 -5.76 30.02 15.30
N PRO A 756 -5.41 30.72 14.20
CA PRO A 756 -6.02 32.03 13.90
C PRO A 756 -7.53 31.98 13.67
N THR A 757 -8.07 30.89 13.11
CA THR A 757 -9.52 30.72 12.93
C THR A 757 -10.23 30.55 14.27
N GLN A 758 -9.60 29.87 15.22
CA GLN A 758 -10.13 29.74 16.57
C GLN A 758 -10.08 31.04 17.35
N ALA A 759 -9.06 31.88 17.15
CA ALA A 759 -8.90 33.14 17.89
C ALA A 759 -10.09 34.10 17.71
N ALA A 760 -10.64 34.23 16.49
CA ALA A 760 -11.79 35.09 16.24
C ALA A 760 -13.08 34.60 16.93
N TRP A 761 -13.29 33.28 16.96
CA TRP A 761 -14.41 32.69 17.70
C TRP A 761 -14.21 32.83 19.21
N LEU A 762 -13.00 32.55 19.70
CA LEU A 762 -12.63 32.67 21.10
C LEU A 762 -12.85 34.09 21.63
N GLU A 763 -12.50 35.11 20.86
CA GLU A 763 -12.76 36.49 21.26
C GLU A 763 -14.26 36.77 21.42
N ALA A 764 -15.09 36.32 20.49
CA ALA A 764 -16.54 36.50 20.58
C ALA A 764 -17.16 35.75 21.79
N ASP A 765 -16.68 34.53 22.06
CA ASP A 765 -17.08 33.70 23.19
C ASP A 765 -16.68 34.36 24.54
N LEU A 766 -15.44 34.85 24.65
CA LEU A 766 -14.95 35.57 25.82
C LEU A 766 -15.70 36.90 26.07
N VAL A 767 -16.02 37.64 25.01
CA VAL A 767 -16.87 38.85 25.10
C VAL A 767 -18.23 38.49 25.68
N ALA A 768 -18.86 37.42 25.19
CA ALA A 768 -20.16 36.97 25.69
C ALA A 768 -20.09 36.50 27.15
N ALA A 769 -19.07 35.72 27.51
CA ALA A 769 -18.85 35.25 28.87
C ALA A 769 -18.65 36.41 29.85
N ARG A 770 -17.87 37.44 29.50
CA ARG A 770 -17.66 38.62 30.35
C ARG A 770 -18.84 39.58 30.38
N ALA A 771 -19.70 39.58 29.37
CA ALA A 771 -20.96 40.33 29.40
C ALA A 771 -22.02 39.66 30.29
N ASN A 772 -21.86 38.38 30.66
CA ASN A 772 -22.80 37.65 31.50
C ASN A 772 -22.51 37.89 32.99
N PRO A 773 -23.39 38.58 33.74
CA PRO A 773 -23.15 38.91 35.15
C PRO A 773 -23.13 37.69 36.08
N ASN A 774 -23.62 36.54 35.61
CA ASN A 774 -23.60 35.29 36.39
C ASN A 774 -22.27 34.54 36.25
N ILE A 775 -21.42 34.89 35.29
CA ILE A 775 -20.12 34.26 35.08
C ILE A 775 -19.04 35.05 35.80
N LYS A 776 -18.43 34.38 36.79
CA LYS A 776 -17.32 34.92 37.57
C LYS A 776 -15.99 34.34 37.10
N TRP A 777 -15.96 33.02 36.91
CA TRP A 777 -14.75 32.26 36.58
C TRP A 777 -14.74 31.89 35.10
N ILE A 778 -13.60 32.04 34.43
CA ILE A 778 -13.39 31.59 33.06
C ILE A 778 -12.19 30.65 33.00
N PHE A 779 -12.42 29.44 32.51
CA PHE A 779 -11.41 28.42 32.30
C PHE A 779 -11.26 28.12 30.82
N ALA A 780 -10.02 27.89 30.37
CA ALA A 780 -9.77 27.28 29.08
C ALA A 780 -9.04 25.96 29.27
N TYR A 781 -9.24 25.03 28.35
CA TYR A 781 -8.48 23.79 28.30
C TYR A 781 -8.19 23.38 26.86
N MET A 782 -7.02 22.77 26.69
CA MET A 782 -6.47 22.35 25.40
C MET A 782 -5.51 21.19 25.61
N HIS A 783 -5.00 20.58 24.54
CA HIS A 783 -4.04 19.49 24.69
C HIS A 783 -2.60 19.97 24.91
N ALA A 784 -1.96 20.58 23.91
CA ALA A 784 -0.55 20.97 24.04
C ALA A 784 -0.40 22.24 24.90
N PRO A 785 0.55 22.27 25.85
CA PRO A 785 0.75 23.43 26.72
C PRO A 785 1.29 24.63 25.96
N MET A 786 0.82 25.83 26.32
CA MET A 786 1.41 27.09 25.88
C MET A 786 2.79 27.30 26.54
N TYR A 787 2.84 27.08 27.86
CA TYR A 787 4.04 27.21 28.70
C TYR A 787 4.40 25.86 29.30
N THR A 788 5.69 25.49 29.26
CA THR A 788 6.17 24.26 29.89
C THR A 788 7.66 24.33 30.23
N THR A 789 8.06 23.66 31.31
CA THR A 789 9.48 23.41 31.66
C THR A 789 10.02 22.09 31.13
N SER A 790 9.17 21.30 30.45
CA SER A 790 9.58 20.04 29.85
C SER A 790 10.59 20.24 28.73
N GLY A 791 11.42 19.21 28.49
CA GLY A 791 12.19 19.10 27.24
C GLY A 791 11.30 18.98 25.99
N HIS A 792 10.01 18.69 26.16
CA HIS A 792 9.01 18.77 25.11
C HIS A 792 8.44 20.20 25.02
N ALA A 793 8.73 20.91 23.93
CA ALA A 793 8.44 22.34 23.79
C ALA A 793 6.95 22.68 23.84
N GLY A 794 6.64 23.82 24.46
CA GLY A 794 5.31 24.44 24.43
C GLY A 794 4.97 25.12 23.10
N ARG A 795 3.75 25.60 22.98
CA ARG A 795 3.16 26.14 21.73
C ARG A 795 3.26 27.66 21.63
N ALA A 796 4.36 28.14 21.04
CA ALA A 796 4.58 29.56 20.78
C ALA A 796 3.53 30.19 19.83
N ASP A 797 2.98 29.39 18.91
CA ASP A 797 1.88 29.78 18.03
C ASP A 797 0.56 29.98 18.79
N ALA A 798 0.28 29.17 19.81
CA ALA A 798 -0.86 29.36 20.71
C ALA A 798 -0.67 30.59 21.62
N ILE A 799 0.54 30.86 22.11
CA ILE A 799 0.87 32.10 22.81
C ILE A 799 0.54 33.31 21.94
N ALA A 800 1.03 33.36 20.70
CA ALA A 800 0.77 34.48 19.80
C ALA A 800 -0.72 34.66 19.48
N ALA A 801 -1.49 33.58 19.40
CA ALA A 801 -2.90 33.61 18.99
C ALA A 801 -3.87 33.91 20.15
N TRP A 802 -3.61 33.40 21.36
CA TRP A 802 -4.62 33.35 22.44
C TRP A 802 -4.21 34.08 23.71
N GLU A 803 -2.92 34.22 24.04
CA GLU A 803 -2.50 34.94 25.25
C GLU A 803 -3.02 36.39 25.30
N PRO A 804 -2.99 37.19 24.21
CA PRO A 804 -3.55 38.54 24.25
C PRO A 804 -5.04 38.57 24.63
N LEU A 805 -5.81 37.57 24.18
CA LEU A 805 -7.22 37.43 24.50
C LEU A 805 -7.42 36.98 25.95
N PHE A 806 -6.63 36.01 26.41
CA PHE A 806 -6.66 35.55 27.80
C PHE A 806 -6.33 36.67 28.78
N ASP A 807 -5.34 37.50 28.45
CA ASP A 807 -4.95 38.67 29.24
C ASP A 807 -6.03 39.76 29.22
N GLN A 808 -6.63 40.04 28.05
CA GLN A 808 -7.66 41.05 27.89
C GLN A 808 -8.95 40.70 28.63
N TYR A 809 -9.40 39.45 28.50
CA TYR A 809 -10.64 38.95 29.09
C TYR A 809 -10.42 38.23 30.43
N GLN A 810 -9.21 38.30 30.98
CA GLN A 810 -8.84 37.80 32.31
C GLN A 810 -9.19 36.33 32.54
N VAL A 811 -8.83 35.43 31.63
CA VAL A 811 -8.99 33.98 31.84
C VAL A 811 -8.27 33.57 33.12
N ASP A 812 -8.93 32.80 33.98
CA ASP A 812 -8.46 32.47 35.32
C ASP A 812 -7.40 31.37 35.28
N ILE A 813 -7.74 30.23 34.68
CA ILE A 813 -6.83 29.09 34.54
C ILE A 813 -6.94 28.49 33.14
N VAL A 814 -5.79 28.17 32.56
CA VAL A 814 -5.64 27.41 31.33
C VAL A 814 -5.06 26.04 31.67
N PHE A 815 -5.80 24.98 31.35
CA PHE A 815 -5.38 23.60 31.56
C PHE A 815 -4.83 22.98 30.27
N SER A 816 -3.74 22.23 30.38
CA SER A 816 -3.15 21.46 29.28
C SER A 816 -2.77 20.03 29.69
N GLY A 817 -2.52 19.17 28.70
CA GLY A 817 -1.96 17.82 28.84
C GLY A 817 -0.64 17.70 28.09
N HIS A 818 -0.48 16.66 27.28
CA HIS A 818 0.60 16.38 26.33
C HIS A 818 1.96 16.07 26.97
N ASN A 819 2.43 16.97 27.82
CA ASN A 819 3.65 16.75 28.58
C ASN A 819 3.29 15.91 29.80
N HIS A 820 3.84 14.69 29.88
CA HIS A 820 3.48 13.71 30.90
C HIS A 820 4.08 14.00 32.29
N LEU A 821 3.71 15.16 32.82
CA LEU A 821 4.06 15.69 34.12
C LEU A 821 2.90 16.53 34.67
N TYR A 822 3.02 16.90 35.95
CA TYR A 822 2.26 18.00 36.52
C TYR A 822 3.19 19.21 36.66
N GLU A 823 2.77 20.35 36.13
CA GLU A 823 3.44 21.63 36.37
C GLU A 823 2.41 22.75 36.49
N ARG A 824 2.72 23.71 37.36
CA ARG A 824 1.94 24.93 37.57
C ARG A 824 2.87 26.14 37.53
N PHE A 825 2.55 27.07 36.66
CA PHE A 825 3.26 28.34 36.55
C PHE A 825 2.79 29.33 37.62
N LYS A 826 3.58 30.38 37.85
CA LYS A 826 3.04 31.60 38.47
C LYS A 826 2.01 32.25 37.53
N PRO A 827 1.09 33.10 38.02
CA PRO A 827 0.21 33.88 37.15
C PRO A 827 1.03 34.69 36.13
N LEU A 828 0.69 34.58 34.85
CA LEU A 828 1.39 35.26 33.76
C LEU A 828 0.50 36.30 33.08
N ARG A 829 1.13 37.35 32.57
CA ARG A 829 0.55 38.35 31.66
C ARG A 829 1.61 38.78 30.65
N GLY A 830 1.33 38.68 29.35
CA GLY A 830 2.31 38.90 28.28
C GLY A 830 3.59 38.07 28.46
N GLY A 831 3.45 36.82 28.89
CA GLY A 831 4.55 35.90 29.21
C GLY A 831 5.41 36.30 30.41
N GLN A 832 5.03 37.31 31.19
CA GLN A 832 5.76 37.75 32.39
C GLN A 832 4.99 37.42 33.66
N VAL A 833 5.71 37.10 34.74
CA VAL A 833 5.11 36.87 36.05
C VAL A 833 4.43 38.13 36.55
N VAL A 834 3.18 37.99 36.99
CA VAL A 834 2.48 39.01 37.76
C VAL A 834 2.79 38.78 39.24
N GLU A 835 3.46 39.74 39.87
CA GLU A 835 3.73 39.68 41.31
C GLU A 835 2.43 39.69 42.12
N GLU A 836 2.43 38.98 43.25
CA GLU A 836 1.29 38.92 44.16
C GLU A 836 0.84 40.34 44.55
N GLY A 837 -0.46 40.61 44.41
CA GLY A 837 -1.02 41.92 44.72
C GLY A 837 -0.55 43.04 43.75
N LYS A 838 -0.14 42.72 42.52
CA LYS A 838 0.26 43.73 41.50
C LYS A 838 -0.46 43.62 40.15
N GLY A 839 -1.59 42.90 40.09
CA GLY A 839 -2.45 42.86 38.91
C GLY A 839 -3.14 41.50 38.75
N VAL A 840 -3.75 41.32 37.57
CA VAL A 840 -4.39 40.06 37.16
C VAL A 840 -3.49 39.35 36.15
N GLY A 841 -3.25 38.06 36.39
CA GLY A 841 -2.58 37.16 35.44
C GLY A 841 -3.30 35.81 35.37
N THR A 842 -3.10 35.10 34.26
CA THR A 842 -3.68 33.78 34.00
C THR A 842 -2.76 32.69 34.56
N LEU A 843 -3.35 31.69 35.22
CA LEU A 843 -2.63 30.52 35.69
C LEU A 843 -2.56 29.47 34.58
N TYR A 844 -1.37 28.94 34.29
CA TYR A 844 -1.19 27.86 33.33
C TYR A 844 -0.80 26.59 34.08
N ILE A 845 -1.58 25.52 33.88
CA ILE A 845 -1.37 24.22 34.54
C ILE A 845 -1.35 23.11 33.50
N THR A 846 -0.25 22.37 33.43
CA THR A 846 -0.19 21.13 32.67
C THR A 846 -0.43 19.95 33.59
N HIS A 847 -1.36 19.08 33.20
CA HIS A 847 -1.73 17.86 33.90
C HIS A 847 -1.80 16.70 32.89
N GLY A 848 -0.63 16.25 32.39
CA GLY A 848 -0.53 15.14 31.44
C GLY A 848 -0.29 13.77 32.08
N ILE A 849 -0.77 13.57 33.30
CA ILE A 849 -0.44 12.39 34.13
C ILE A 849 -1.67 11.60 34.57
N GLY A 850 -2.68 11.53 33.70
CA GLY A 850 -3.90 10.74 33.90
C GLY A 850 -3.73 9.25 33.67
N GLY A 851 -2.69 8.82 32.95
CA GLY A 851 -2.42 7.40 32.69
C GLY A 851 -1.13 7.09 31.93
N ALA A 852 -0.63 8.03 31.12
CA ALA A 852 0.57 7.88 30.29
C ALA A 852 1.87 7.65 31.07
N GLU A 853 2.89 7.13 30.39
CA GLU A 853 4.23 6.95 30.96
C GLU A 853 4.89 8.29 31.25
N PHE A 854 5.45 8.46 32.46
CA PHE A 854 6.06 9.72 32.88
C PHE A 854 7.28 10.08 32.02
N ASN A 855 7.41 11.37 31.68
CA ASN A 855 8.58 11.86 30.97
C ASN A 855 9.79 11.91 31.92
N ASN A 856 10.75 10.98 31.78
CA ASN A 856 12.03 11.02 32.48
C ASN A 856 12.97 12.07 31.84
N GLY A 857 12.69 13.36 32.05
CA GLY A 857 13.50 14.47 31.54
C GLY A 857 13.90 15.42 32.66
N ALA A 858 15.11 15.99 32.57
CA ALA A 858 15.53 17.08 33.45
C ALA A 858 14.72 18.34 33.08
N ASP A 859 14.07 18.95 34.07
CA ASP A 859 13.37 20.23 33.93
C ASP A 859 14.35 21.29 33.42
N ASP A 860 13.97 22.10 32.42
CA ASP A 860 14.77 23.26 32.02
C ASP A 860 14.66 24.34 33.11
N PRO A 861 15.76 24.69 33.82
CA PRO A 861 15.73 25.67 34.90
C PRO A 861 15.46 27.11 34.44
N LYS A 862 15.19 27.35 33.15
CA LYS A 862 15.07 28.69 32.54
C LYS A 862 13.64 29.23 32.39
N LEU A 863 12.61 28.55 32.87
CA LEU A 863 11.23 29.07 32.87
C LEU A 863 10.62 29.01 34.27
N VAL A 864 9.79 30.02 34.60
CA VAL A 864 9.29 30.33 35.96
C VAL A 864 8.18 29.38 36.42
N CYS A 865 8.46 28.09 36.37
CA CYS A 865 7.63 27.04 36.96
C CYS A 865 7.68 27.17 38.49
N TRP A 866 6.51 27.24 39.13
CA TRP A 866 6.40 27.35 40.58
C TRP A 866 6.46 25.98 41.24
N TYR A 867 5.81 25.00 40.62
CA TYR A 867 5.78 23.62 41.08
C TYR A 867 5.76 22.69 39.87
N GLY A 868 6.70 21.74 39.81
CA GLY A 868 6.80 20.75 38.75
C GLY A 868 7.23 19.42 39.31
N THR A 869 6.56 18.33 38.90
CA THR A 869 6.90 16.98 39.32
C THR A 869 7.20 16.10 38.13
N SER A 870 8.42 16.19 37.63
CA SER A 870 9.00 15.27 36.64
C SER A 870 9.24 13.85 37.21
N ASN A 871 9.26 13.69 38.55
CA ASN A 871 9.65 12.45 39.24
C ASN A 871 8.51 11.76 40.04
N LEU A 872 7.26 12.24 39.97
CA LEU A 872 6.16 11.54 40.62
C LEU A 872 5.79 10.31 39.79
N ASN A 873 6.24 9.13 40.20
CA ASN A 873 5.81 7.83 39.64
C ASN A 873 4.34 7.47 39.99
N LYS A 874 3.43 8.46 40.03
CA LYS A 874 2.01 8.29 40.40
C LYS A 874 1.12 9.23 39.58
N THR A 875 -0.09 8.78 39.27
CA THR A 875 -1.11 9.64 38.68
C THR A 875 -1.65 10.61 39.75
N LEU A 876 -1.96 11.82 39.33
CA LEU A 876 -2.62 12.81 40.16
C LEU A 876 -4.03 13.05 39.62
N GLY A 877 -4.97 13.37 40.50
CA GLY A 877 -6.17 14.11 40.13
C GLY A 877 -6.00 15.56 40.53
N LEU A 878 -6.25 16.49 39.61
CA LEU A 878 -6.34 17.91 39.92
C LEU A 878 -7.79 18.28 40.22
N ILE A 879 -8.08 18.54 41.49
CA ILE A 879 -9.40 18.94 41.97
C ILE A 879 -9.45 20.46 42.06
N ILE A 880 -10.47 21.06 41.47
CA ILE A 880 -10.75 22.49 41.53
C ILE A 880 -12.09 22.69 42.23
N THR A 881 -12.07 23.34 43.38
CA THR A 881 -13.27 23.68 44.15
C THR A 881 -13.52 25.17 44.09
N ILE A 882 -14.67 25.56 43.56
CA ILE A 882 -15.16 26.94 43.55
C ILE A 882 -16.13 27.10 44.71
N ASN A 883 -16.03 28.22 45.43
CA ASN A 883 -16.94 28.65 46.47
C ASN A 883 -17.15 30.16 46.40
N GLY A 884 -18.09 30.56 45.55
CA GLY A 884 -18.42 31.93 45.22
C GLY A 884 -17.20 32.66 44.65
N ASP A 885 -16.59 33.45 45.51
CA ASP A 885 -15.49 34.37 45.19
C ASP A 885 -14.11 33.74 45.41
N ASN A 886 -14.07 32.50 45.89
CA ASN A 886 -12.83 31.80 46.17
C ASN A 886 -12.76 30.50 45.36
N LEU A 887 -11.58 30.20 44.85
CA LEU A 887 -11.25 28.94 44.21
C LEU A 887 -10.06 28.31 44.93
N MET A 888 -10.11 27.00 45.15
CA MET A 888 -9.01 26.19 45.65
C MET A 888 -8.68 25.09 44.65
N GLY A 889 -7.41 24.96 44.29
CA GLY A 889 -6.89 23.85 43.52
C GLY A 889 -6.05 22.91 44.38
N GLN A 890 -6.19 21.61 44.15
CA GLN A 890 -5.44 20.55 44.85
C GLN A 890 -5.01 19.47 43.87
N ALA A 891 -3.70 19.23 43.76
CA ALA A 891 -3.17 18.08 43.02
C ALA A 891 -2.95 16.92 44.00
N ILE A 892 -3.73 15.84 43.86
CA ILE A 892 -3.80 14.75 44.84
C ILE A 892 -3.38 13.44 44.21
N PRO A 893 -2.39 12.71 44.76
CA PRO A 893 -2.09 11.35 44.34
C PRO A 893 -3.24 10.41 44.69
N ASN A 894 -3.67 9.63 43.69
CA ASN A 894 -4.83 8.74 43.70
C ASN A 894 -4.94 7.75 44.89
N LEU A 895 -3.88 7.55 45.69
CA LEU A 895 -3.81 6.56 46.78
C LEU A 895 -3.46 7.13 48.16
N THR A 896 -3.12 8.42 48.29
CA THR A 896 -2.70 8.99 49.59
C THR A 896 -3.69 10.00 50.17
N GLY A 897 -4.54 10.63 49.36
CA GLY A 897 -5.49 11.65 49.79
C GLY A 897 -4.87 12.97 50.27
N ILE A 898 -3.55 13.01 50.46
CA ILE A 898 -2.80 14.22 50.83
C ILE A 898 -2.38 14.94 49.54
N PRO A 899 -2.78 16.21 49.34
CA PRO A 899 -2.34 17.00 48.19
C PRO A 899 -0.82 17.16 48.17
N VAL A 900 -0.22 17.06 46.99
CA VAL A 900 1.20 17.36 46.76
C VAL A 900 1.43 18.82 46.37
N ASP A 901 0.38 19.48 45.87
CA ASP A 901 0.33 20.91 45.58
C ASP A 901 -1.07 21.45 45.90
N THR A 902 -1.12 22.69 46.40
CA THR A 902 -2.36 23.44 46.67
C THR A 902 -2.19 24.90 46.27
N PHE A 903 -3.26 25.51 45.80
CA PHE A 903 -3.30 26.95 45.50
C PHE A 903 -4.69 27.53 45.72
N GLN A 904 -4.76 28.83 45.98
CA GLN A 904 -6.01 29.57 46.14
C GLN A 904 -6.01 30.81 45.26
N ILE A 905 -7.18 31.10 44.69
CA ILE A 905 -7.42 32.29 43.88
C ILE A 905 -8.69 32.96 44.42
N ALA A 906 -8.59 34.23 44.77
CA ALA A 906 -9.77 35.07 44.97
C ALA A 906 -10.15 35.71 43.62
N ALA A 907 -11.43 35.68 43.29
CA ALA A 907 -11.97 36.38 42.13
C ALA A 907 -11.70 37.89 42.27
N PRO A 908 -11.46 38.60 41.16
CA PRO A 908 -11.31 40.04 41.22
C PRO A 908 -12.62 40.68 41.73
N PHE A 909 -12.51 41.75 42.50
CA PHE A 909 -13.66 42.64 42.70
C PHE A 909 -14.01 43.23 41.33
N LEU A 910 -15.26 43.11 40.92
CA LEU A 910 -15.78 43.82 39.75
C LEU A 910 -16.59 44.98 40.31
N ASP A 911 -15.94 46.04 40.82
CA ASP A 911 -16.68 47.26 41.12
C ASP A 911 -16.84 48.07 39.83
N GLY A 912 -18.10 48.39 39.51
CA GLY A 912 -18.51 48.83 38.18
C GLY A 912 -18.05 50.24 37.85
N ASP A 913 -17.13 50.36 36.89
CA ASP A 913 -17.02 51.52 35.99
C ASP A 913 -16.57 51.02 34.61
N TYR A 914 -17.53 50.80 33.72
CA TYR A 914 -17.27 50.78 32.28
C TYR A 914 -17.06 52.23 31.85
N ASP A 915 -15.94 52.52 31.18
CA ASP A 915 -15.79 53.84 30.58
C ASP A 915 -16.79 54.03 29.41
N GLU A 916 -16.91 55.26 28.94
CA GLU A 916 -17.86 55.72 27.89
C GLU A 916 -17.72 54.96 26.55
N ASN A 917 -16.68 54.11 26.42
CA ASN A 917 -16.36 53.31 25.23
C ASN A 917 -16.49 51.79 25.46
N GLY A 918 -16.96 51.33 26.63
CA GLY A 918 -17.11 49.91 26.94
C GLY A 918 -15.80 49.19 27.30
N SER A 919 -14.74 49.93 27.65
CA SER A 919 -13.50 49.37 28.17
C SER A 919 -13.58 49.24 29.70
N VAL A 920 -13.17 48.08 30.23
CA VAL A 920 -13.10 47.80 31.67
C VAL A 920 -11.90 48.54 32.26
N ASP A 921 -12.11 49.45 33.22
CA ASP A 921 -11.00 50.07 33.98
C ASP A 921 -10.39 49.02 34.92
N VAL A 922 -9.18 48.57 34.59
CA VAL A 922 -8.47 47.46 35.22
C VAL A 922 -7.80 47.95 36.51
N LYS A 923 -8.52 47.97 37.64
CA LYS A 923 -7.90 48.32 38.94
C LYS A 923 -8.03 47.31 40.07
N ASP A 924 -8.71 46.19 39.88
CA ASP A 924 -8.93 45.26 40.99
C ASP A 924 -8.04 44.01 40.96
N LEU A 925 -7.50 43.71 42.14
CA LEU A 925 -6.41 42.78 42.41
C LEU A 925 -6.95 41.36 42.70
N LYS A 926 -6.40 40.33 42.05
CA LYS A 926 -6.51 38.94 42.53
C LYS A 926 -5.49 38.75 43.66
N ILE A 927 -5.94 38.29 44.84
CA ILE A 927 -5.06 37.93 45.95
C ILE A 927 -4.81 36.41 45.88
N PHE A 928 -3.54 36.01 45.84
CA PHE A 928 -3.11 34.62 45.81
C PHE A 928 -2.47 34.29 47.16
N SER A 929 -3.17 33.58 48.05
CA SER A 929 -2.60 33.15 49.34
C SER A 929 -2.13 31.70 49.29
N GLU A 930 -0.91 31.45 49.80
CA GLU A 930 -0.29 30.13 49.86
C GLU A 930 -0.52 29.42 51.21
N GLY A 931 -0.70 28.10 51.17
CA GLY A 931 -0.73 27.24 52.35
C GLY A 931 0.25 26.08 52.22
N TRP A 932 1.43 26.18 52.84
CA TRP A 932 2.36 25.06 53.01
C TRP A 932 1.81 24.13 54.11
N LEU A 933 1.32 22.94 53.77
CA LEU A 933 1.07 21.90 54.79
C LEU A 933 2.38 21.19 55.14
N GLY A 934 3.22 21.88 55.90
CA GLY A 934 4.15 21.20 56.80
C GLY A 934 3.33 20.50 57.87
N THR A 935 3.23 19.17 57.79
CA THR A 935 2.82 18.22 58.85
C THR A 935 2.05 18.86 60.03
N GLY A 936 0.81 19.27 59.79
CA GLY A 936 -0.01 19.92 60.79
C GLY A 936 -1.47 19.75 60.44
N LEU A 937 -2.09 18.74 61.03
CA LEU A 937 -3.54 18.63 61.14
C LEU A 937 -4.10 19.97 61.61
N TRP A 938 -5.06 20.54 60.88
CA TRP A 938 -5.95 21.58 61.37
C TRP A 938 -7.40 21.19 61.04
N PRO A 939 -8.35 21.60 61.90
CA PRO A 939 -9.45 20.77 62.40
C PRO A 939 -10.69 20.69 61.52
#